data_AF-A0A918RIY2-F1
#
_entry.id   AF-A0A918RIY2-F1
#
_cell.length_a   1.000
_cell.length_b   1.000
_cell.length_c   1.000
_cell.angle_alpha   90.00
_cell.angle_beta   90.00
_cell.angle_gamma   90.00
#
_symmetry.space_group_name_H-M   'P 1'
#
loop_
_entity.id
_entity.type
_entity.pdbx_description
1 polymer ?
#
loop_
_entity_poly.entity_id
_entity_poly.type
_entity_poly.pdbx_seq_one_letter_code
_entity_poly.pdbx_strand_id
1 'polypeptide(L)'
;MRRSFAILAGLFAAVLALIALVTRADAALRSSPGWWDPDGVGTGSDWHYRVPVTLPAGSSVNSTAKVDVDFAALMTQMGISGTFDANSVRVVRPGGTLAATQEYNDSIYAGATDTTATRGEVRWLVEDGGAQTYYVYFDITQNGTKAASTQTRINGNFEHSAAGTQLPTGWTSATRSNALYDLQVRPAETLSITSDGSPINDNPRNVTGNPRTGNLSYLLGARTNNEPTTGAYQVDAAVLTRQISVPAVNPGNLTVNWRTQGWDAESFDNLVISVVTSGGAVTEIVGNSLASYTTYPNSPNIGANAVGLLAAGYGHYNGFDMTSAGVHTAGMTVAYRAEAWWTRSYSLAAFAGQTVTLRISTNQTELFRSWFHIDDVEWSVVTGTVGAAQGFGVAVTSPLGNLAPGQSVRVLATVDARPTGAGNPVLADIFNPDGSPYLTGVVLYNDGAHGDGAANDAVWGSFQQIIPLNTPSSTGWLVRVYARDASTSTFGSGNNGLVHRNGLGTPQIMANWWNIDEGSFAVQGASIGVSKTMTLVSDGVNGSGFKAIPGARVRYCLTITNAGPATAGTVLATDPLPPTLTYVPGSMLSGTTCAAASTVEDDNATDADESDPTGASISGTTITIARPTLSASASFAVTYDATVN
;
A
#
# COMPACT_ATOMS: atom_id res chain seq x y z
N MET A 1 -33.40 -38.87 -30.42
CA MET A 1 -33.74 -38.20 -29.14
C MET A 1 -32.53 -37.86 -28.25
N ARG A 2 -31.42 -38.61 -28.25
CA ARG A 2 -30.22 -38.27 -27.43
C ARG A 2 -29.35 -37.11 -27.93
N ARG A 3 -29.53 -36.63 -29.17
CA ARG A 3 -28.73 -35.52 -29.74
C ARG A 3 -29.32 -34.12 -29.51
N SER A 4 -30.61 -34.01 -29.21
CA SER A 4 -31.29 -32.72 -28.99
C SER A 4 -31.19 -32.22 -27.55
N PHE A 5 -30.98 -33.12 -26.58
CA PHE A 5 -30.74 -32.77 -25.16
C PHE A 5 -29.33 -32.22 -24.91
N ALA A 6 -28.33 -32.61 -25.71
CA ALA A 6 -26.96 -32.13 -25.58
C ALA A 6 -26.79 -30.66 -26.04
N ILE A 7 -27.64 -30.20 -26.97
CA ILE A 7 -27.59 -28.82 -27.49
C ILE A 7 -28.30 -27.85 -26.54
N LEU A 8 -29.37 -28.27 -25.86
CA LEU A 8 -30.05 -27.45 -24.84
C LEU A 8 -29.25 -27.35 -23.53
N ALA A 9 -28.58 -28.43 -23.10
CA ALA A 9 -27.67 -28.40 -21.95
C ALA A 9 -26.38 -27.61 -22.25
N GLY A 10 -25.89 -27.64 -23.50
CA GLY A 10 -24.76 -26.85 -23.96
C GLY A 10 -25.06 -25.34 -24.01
N LEU A 11 -26.28 -24.94 -24.37
CA LEU A 11 -26.69 -23.53 -24.33
C LEU A 11 -26.90 -23.02 -22.90
N PHE A 12 -27.40 -23.84 -21.98
CA PHE A 12 -27.55 -23.45 -20.56
C PHE A 12 -26.20 -23.35 -19.84
N ALA A 13 -25.24 -24.22 -20.18
CA ALA A 13 -23.87 -24.13 -19.67
C ALA A 13 -23.07 -22.97 -20.29
N ALA A 14 -23.33 -22.61 -21.55
CA ALA A 14 -22.71 -21.45 -22.20
C ALA A 14 -23.28 -20.10 -21.70
N VAL A 15 -24.55 -20.05 -21.29
CA VAL A 15 -25.15 -18.86 -20.66
C VAL A 15 -24.76 -18.74 -19.17
N LEU A 16 -24.47 -19.84 -18.47
CA LEU A 16 -23.86 -19.80 -17.13
C LEU A 16 -22.35 -19.49 -17.15
N ALA A 17 -21.64 -19.80 -18.25
CA ALA A 17 -20.22 -19.49 -18.42
C ALA A 17 -19.94 -18.11 -19.04
N LEU A 18 -21.00 -17.35 -19.38
CA LEU A 18 -20.93 -15.96 -19.83
C LEU A 18 -21.65 -14.99 -18.86
N ILE A 19 -21.78 -15.37 -17.58
CA ILE A 19 -21.47 -14.38 -16.55
C ILE A 19 -19.97 -14.27 -16.64
N ALA A 20 -19.50 -13.32 -17.45
CA ALA A 20 -18.16 -12.84 -17.32
C ALA A 20 -17.97 -12.65 -15.80
N LEU A 21 -17.03 -13.40 -15.23
CA LEU A 21 -16.14 -12.79 -14.28
C LEU A 21 -15.55 -11.58 -15.04
N VAL A 22 -16.32 -10.49 -15.10
CA VAL A 22 -15.78 -9.21 -14.73
C VAL A 22 -15.37 -9.44 -13.30
N THR A 23 -14.20 -10.07 -13.12
CA THR A 23 -13.35 -9.67 -12.02
C THR A 23 -13.43 -8.16 -12.07
N ARG A 24 -13.92 -7.51 -11.01
CA ARG A 24 -13.70 -6.08 -10.84
C ARG A 24 -12.20 -5.94 -10.94
N ALA A 25 -11.70 -5.63 -12.14
CA ALA A 25 -10.32 -5.90 -12.51
C ALA A 25 -9.38 -5.04 -11.65
N ASP A 26 -9.93 -4.00 -11.05
CA ASP A 26 -9.38 -3.25 -9.95
C ASP A 26 -10.37 -3.30 -8.79
N ALA A 27 -10.33 -4.34 -7.94
CA ALA A 27 -10.98 -4.22 -6.63
C ALA A 27 -10.39 -2.97 -5.95
N ALA A 28 -11.26 -2.00 -5.70
CA ALA A 28 -10.92 -0.68 -5.22
C ALA A 28 -10.59 -0.64 -3.71
N LEU A 29 -10.37 -1.80 -3.10
CA LEU A 29 -9.62 -1.95 -1.85
C LEU A 29 -8.39 -2.79 -2.15
N ARG A 30 -7.22 -2.34 -1.70
CA ARG A 30 -5.97 -3.07 -1.93
C ARG A 30 -5.95 -4.32 -1.06
N SER A 31 -5.62 -5.47 -1.65
CA SER A 31 -5.64 -6.76 -0.93
C SER A 31 -4.26 -7.41 -0.75
N SER A 32 -3.22 -6.94 -1.46
CA SER A 32 -1.87 -7.50 -1.32
C SER A 32 -0.74 -6.49 -1.61
N PRO A 33 -0.09 -5.94 -0.58
CA PRO A 33 -0.62 -5.87 0.78
C PRO A 33 -1.90 -5.03 0.84
N GLY A 34 -2.67 -5.28 1.90
CA GLY A 34 -3.73 -4.37 2.33
C GLY A 34 -3.25 -2.92 2.40
N TRP A 35 -4.18 -1.97 2.34
CA TRP A 35 -3.86 -0.60 2.73
C TRP A 35 -3.38 -0.60 4.18
N TRP A 36 -2.28 0.08 4.45
CA TRP A 36 -1.71 0.10 5.78
C TRP A 36 -2.45 1.13 6.62
N ASP A 37 -3.10 0.61 7.65
CA ASP A 37 -3.91 1.36 8.58
C ASP A 37 -3.70 0.74 9.97
N PRO A 38 -2.91 1.41 10.84
CA PRO A 38 -2.52 0.83 12.12
C PRO A 38 -3.61 0.87 13.19
N ASP A 39 -4.57 1.77 13.09
CA ASP A 39 -5.66 2.00 14.04
C ASP A 39 -7.00 1.42 13.57
N GLY A 40 -7.10 1.08 12.29
CA GLY A 40 -8.30 0.54 11.69
C GLY A 40 -9.13 1.64 11.03
N VAL A 41 -9.67 1.30 9.86
CA VAL A 41 -10.29 2.25 8.95
C VAL A 41 -11.40 3.05 9.60
N GLY A 42 -11.29 4.38 9.51
CA GLY A 42 -12.29 5.30 10.02
C GLY A 42 -12.01 5.79 11.44
N THR A 43 -10.95 5.31 12.09
CA THR A 43 -10.53 5.75 13.42
C THR A 43 -9.09 6.23 13.42
N GLY A 44 -8.77 7.23 14.23
CA GLY A 44 -7.39 7.67 14.40
C GLY A 44 -6.78 8.37 13.17
N SER A 45 -5.51 8.07 12.87
CA SER A 45 -4.65 8.76 11.90
C SER A 45 -4.31 7.87 10.71
N ASP A 46 -5.10 7.97 9.64
CA ASP A 46 -4.94 7.09 8.48
C ASP A 46 -4.10 7.75 7.39
N TRP A 47 -3.45 6.95 6.55
CA TRP A 47 -2.65 7.43 5.42
C TRP A 47 -3.45 7.40 4.13
N HIS A 48 -3.34 8.47 3.33
CA HIS A 48 -4.14 8.59 2.10
C HIS A 48 -3.35 8.26 0.83
N TYR A 49 -2.02 8.29 0.90
CA TYR A 49 -1.16 8.07 -0.25
C TYR A 49 -0.05 7.07 0.03
N ARG A 50 0.34 6.35 -1.01
CA ARG A 50 1.53 5.51 -1.02
C ARG A 50 2.17 5.48 -2.38
N VAL A 51 3.43 5.07 -2.43
CA VAL A 51 4.13 4.77 -3.67
C VAL A 51 4.85 3.42 -3.54
N PRO A 52 4.70 2.51 -4.52
CA PRO A 52 5.46 1.26 -4.51
C PRO A 52 6.93 1.56 -4.80
N VAL A 53 7.82 0.88 -4.08
CA VAL A 53 9.27 0.89 -4.32
C VAL A 53 9.71 -0.55 -4.52
N THR A 54 10.09 -0.88 -5.75
CA THR A 54 10.53 -2.22 -6.11
C THR A 54 12.03 -2.33 -5.92
N LEU A 55 12.46 -3.33 -5.14
CA LEU A 55 13.85 -3.65 -4.94
C LEU A 55 14.37 -4.61 -6.03
N PRO A 56 15.65 -4.53 -6.40
CA PRO A 56 16.24 -5.45 -7.36
C PRO A 56 16.29 -6.89 -6.83
N ALA A 57 16.29 -7.89 -7.72
CA ALA A 57 16.27 -9.30 -7.35
C ALA A 57 17.44 -9.76 -6.45
N GLY A 58 18.58 -9.05 -6.49
CA GLY A 58 19.73 -9.30 -5.64
C GLY A 58 19.60 -8.83 -4.19
N SER A 59 18.51 -8.13 -3.83
CA SER A 59 18.29 -7.60 -2.48
C SER A 59 18.18 -8.74 -1.47
N SER A 60 18.86 -8.60 -0.35
CA SER A 60 18.94 -9.66 0.66
C SER A 60 18.52 -9.14 2.02
N VAL A 61 18.04 -10.03 2.88
CA VAL A 61 17.69 -9.67 4.26
C VAL A 61 18.91 -9.05 4.95
N ASN A 62 18.70 -7.95 5.67
CA ASN A 62 19.69 -7.06 6.29
C ASN A 62 20.45 -6.12 5.35
N SER A 63 20.16 -6.10 4.04
CA SER A 63 20.64 -5.04 3.16
C SER A 63 20.02 -3.70 3.56
N THR A 64 20.73 -2.60 3.32
CA THR A 64 20.18 -1.25 3.47
C THR A 64 19.52 -0.84 2.16
N ALA A 65 18.19 -0.89 2.10
CA ALA A 65 17.47 -0.34 0.97
C ALA A 65 17.43 1.19 1.08
N LYS A 66 17.58 1.87 -0.07
CA LYS A 66 17.63 3.33 -0.17
C LYS A 66 16.92 3.79 -1.44
N VAL A 67 16.17 4.89 -1.33
CA VAL A 67 15.52 5.54 -2.47
C VAL A 67 15.35 7.04 -2.20
N ASP A 68 15.54 7.85 -3.23
CA ASP A 68 15.21 9.28 -3.20
C ASP A 68 13.77 9.47 -3.69
N VAL A 69 12.96 10.21 -2.94
CA VAL A 69 11.54 10.45 -3.26
C VAL A 69 11.27 11.94 -3.29
N ASP A 70 10.72 12.41 -4.41
CA ASP A 70 10.17 13.77 -4.55
C ASP A 70 8.65 13.71 -4.35
N PHE A 71 8.19 14.00 -3.13
CA PHE A 71 6.76 13.92 -2.79
C PHE A 71 5.95 15.01 -3.49
N ALA A 72 6.55 16.16 -3.84
CA ALA A 72 5.88 17.18 -4.64
C ALA A 72 5.62 16.67 -6.07
N ALA A 73 6.58 15.95 -6.66
CA ALA A 73 6.39 15.29 -7.94
C ALA A 73 5.31 14.19 -7.87
N LEU A 74 5.26 13.41 -6.78
CA LEU A 74 4.21 12.40 -6.57
C LEU A 74 2.82 13.02 -6.40
N MET A 75 2.69 14.13 -5.67
CA MET A 75 1.43 14.87 -5.56
C MET A 75 0.96 15.41 -6.92
N THR A 76 1.90 15.93 -7.72
CA THR A 76 1.62 16.38 -9.08
C THR A 76 1.15 15.22 -9.96
N GLN A 77 1.78 14.05 -9.85
CA GLN A 77 1.40 12.82 -10.55
C GLN A 77 -0.05 12.40 -10.23
N MET A 78 -0.48 12.57 -8.99
CA MET A 78 -1.82 12.24 -8.53
C MET A 78 -2.84 13.38 -8.71
N GLY A 79 -2.44 14.52 -9.28
CA GLY A 79 -3.32 15.67 -9.48
C GLY A 79 -3.85 16.31 -8.20
N ILE A 80 -3.18 16.08 -7.07
CA ILE A 80 -3.55 16.62 -5.77
C ILE A 80 -2.65 17.79 -5.39
N SER A 81 -3.12 18.62 -4.48
CA SER A 81 -2.40 19.75 -3.91
C SER A 81 -2.71 19.87 -2.42
N GLY A 82 -1.63 19.96 -1.64
CA GLY A 82 -1.66 20.03 -0.18
C GLY A 82 -0.25 20.29 0.36
N THR A 83 -0.14 20.38 1.68
CA THR A 83 1.13 20.60 2.37
C THR A 83 1.66 19.25 2.82
N PHE A 84 2.74 18.77 2.18
CA PHE A 84 3.39 17.51 2.53
C PHE A 84 3.70 17.44 4.03
N ASP A 85 3.35 16.32 4.66
CA ASP A 85 3.65 16.03 6.04
C ASP A 85 4.90 15.15 6.15
N ALA A 86 6.05 15.74 6.48
CA ALA A 86 7.30 15.00 6.63
C ALA A 86 7.24 13.91 7.72
N ASN A 87 6.37 14.06 8.73
CA ASN A 87 6.20 13.05 9.77
C ASN A 87 5.38 11.84 9.30
N SER A 88 4.71 11.93 8.15
CA SER A 88 3.90 10.85 7.61
C SER A 88 4.72 9.72 6.97
N VAL A 89 5.99 9.92 6.62
CA VAL A 89 6.70 8.90 5.82
C VAL A 89 6.82 7.56 6.57
N ARG A 90 6.31 6.48 5.97
CA ARG A 90 6.38 5.11 6.50
C ARG A 90 6.70 4.11 5.41
N VAL A 91 7.66 3.24 5.66
CA VAL A 91 7.95 2.07 4.84
C VAL A 91 7.17 0.88 5.36
N VAL A 92 6.31 0.33 4.51
CA VAL A 92 5.50 -0.86 4.75
C VAL A 92 6.00 -1.99 3.87
N ARG A 93 6.16 -3.16 4.48
CA ARG A 93 6.62 -4.40 3.86
C ARG A 93 5.57 -4.96 2.89
N PRO A 94 5.97 -5.83 1.93
CA PRO A 94 5.04 -6.55 1.07
C PRO A 94 3.95 -7.33 1.82
N GLY A 95 4.22 -7.74 3.06
CA GLY A 95 3.25 -8.41 3.94
C GLY A 95 2.28 -7.50 4.69
N GLY A 96 2.37 -6.17 4.54
CA GLY A 96 1.47 -5.19 5.15
C GLY A 96 1.88 -4.67 6.53
N THR A 97 2.99 -5.14 7.10
CA THR A 97 3.55 -4.63 8.36
C THR A 97 4.58 -3.53 8.10
N LEU A 98 4.83 -2.65 9.07
CA LEU A 98 5.91 -1.67 8.97
C LEU A 98 7.28 -2.37 8.93
N ALA A 99 8.23 -1.80 8.18
CA ALA A 99 9.64 -2.14 8.33
C ALA A 99 10.11 -1.70 9.72
N ALA A 100 10.76 -2.59 10.47
CA ALA A 100 11.14 -2.39 11.87
C ALA A 100 12.27 -1.35 12.02
N THR A 101 13.13 -1.25 11.01
CA THR A 101 14.19 -0.25 10.94
C THR A 101 14.02 0.54 9.65
N GLN A 102 13.67 1.82 9.78
CA GLN A 102 13.38 2.71 8.66
C GLN A 102 13.60 4.16 9.05
N GLU A 103 13.87 4.98 8.06
CA GLU A 103 14.03 6.41 8.24
C GLU A 103 13.72 7.20 6.97
N TYR A 104 13.34 8.45 7.17
CA TYR A 104 13.21 9.47 6.14
C TYR A 104 14.01 10.68 6.57
N ASN A 105 14.80 11.20 5.65
CA ASN A 105 15.61 12.38 5.82
C ASN A 105 15.36 13.37 4.68
N ASP A 106 14.92 14.57 5.02
CA ASP A 106 14.62 15.68 4.10
C ASP A 106 15.82 16.58 3.80
N SER A 107 16.93 16.42 4.54
CA SER A 107 18.16 17.19 4.34
C SER A 107 19.11 16.58 3.30
N ILE A 108 18.78 15.40 2.77
CA ILE A 108 19.57 14.69 1.76
C ILE A 108 18.66 14.29 0.61
N TYR A 109 19.06 14.63 -0.61
CA TYR A 109 18.39 14.17 -1.82
C TYR A 109 19.42 13.96 -2.93
N ALA A 110 19.35 12.82 -3.61
CA ALA A 110 20.23 12.45 -4.72
C ALA A 110 21.73 12.54 -4.38
N GLY A 111 22.08 12.18 -3.13
CA GLY A 111 23.46 12.13 -2.65
C GLY A 111 24.11 13.50 -2.36
N ALA A 112 23.30 14.54 -2.16
CA ALA A 112 23.76 15.88 -1.78
C ALA A 112 22.90 16.47 -0.65
N THR A 113 23.43 17.47 0.06
CA THR A 113 22.63 18.29 0.98
C THR A 113 21.49 18.95 0.21
N ASP A 114 20.26 18.75 0.70
CA ASP A 114 19.04 19.33 0.16
C ASP A 114 18.40 20.26 1.17
N THR A 115 17.75 21.31 0.65
CA THR A 115 17.03 22.32 1.45
C THR A 115 15.53 22.32 1.12
N THR A 116 15.09 21.39 0.28
CA THR A 116 13.71 21.30 -0.19
C THR A 116 12.90 20.36 0.71
N ALA A 117 12.03 20.91 1.55
CA ALA A 117 11.28 20.14 2.56
C ALA A 117 10.23 19.15 2.00
N THR A 118 10.05 19.03 0.68
CA THR A 118 9.06 18.16 0.04
C THR A 118 9.66 16.94 -0.65
N ARG A 119 10.95 16.67 -0.41
CA ARG A 119 11.65 15.52 -0.97
C ARG A 119 12.71 15.05 0.00
N GLY A 120 13.32 13.92 -0.30
CA GLY A 120 14.47 13.46 0.46
C GLY A 120 14.70 11.97 0.29
N GLU A 121 15.52 11.43 1.16
CA GLU A 121 16.00 10.07 1.12
C GLU A 121 15.25 9.20 2.13
N VAL A 122 14.73 8.05 1.66
CA VAL A 122 14.09 7.03 2.49
C VAL A 122 15.00 5.82 2.55
N ARG A 123 15.30 5.34 3.76
CA ARG A 123 16.11 4.14 3.99
C ARG A 123 15.40 3.14 4.90
N TRP A 124 15.64 1.86 4.70
CA TRP A 124 15.18 0.80 5.60
C TRP A 124 16.08 -0.42 5.53
N LEU A 125 16.05 -1.25 6.58
CA LEU A 125 16.67 -2.58 6.51
C LEU A 125 15.69 -3.55 5.85
N VAL A 126 16.18 -4.26 4.84
CA VAL A 126 15.39 -5.24 4.09
C VAL A 126 15.09 -6.43 4.99
N GLU A 127 13.80 -6.77 5.14
CA GLU A 127 13.32 -7.91 5.91
C GLU A 127 12.74 -9.02 5.00
N ASP A 128 12.28 -8.63 3.82
CA ASP A 128 11.84 -9.51 2.73
C ASP A 128 12.86 -9.43 1.59
N GLY A 129 13.70 -10.46 1.46
CA GLY A 129 14.70 -10.56 0.40
C GLY A 129 14.10 -10.88 -0.99
N GLY A 130 14.91 -10.70 -2.02
CA GLY A 130 14.54 -10.89 -3.42
C GLY A 130 13.92 -9.64 -4.07
N ALA A 131 13.29 -9.84 -5.23
CA ALA A 131 12.57 -8.79 -5.95
C ALA A 131 11.22 -8.49 -5.28
N GLN A 132 11.26 -7.74 -4.19
CA GLN A 132 10.09 -7.39 -3.40
C GLN A 132 9.65 -5.94 -3.67
N THR A 133 8.35 -5.68 -3.49
CA THR A 133 7.80 -4.32 -3.55
C THR A 133 7.39 -3.88 -2.17
N TYR A 134 8.13 -2.91 -1.63
CA TYR A 134 7.77 -2.18 -0.42
C TYR A 134 6.89 -1.00 -0.81
N TYR A 135 6.19 -0.42 0.16
CA TYR A 135 5.36 0.75 -0.05
C TYR A 135 5.81 1.87 0.87
N VAL A 136 6.13 3.02 0.29
CA VAL A 136 6.37 4.24 1.04
C VAL A 136 5.05 4.99 1.13
N TYR A 137 4.43 4.97 2.31
CA TYR A 137 3.25 5.75 2.64
C TYR A 137 3.66 7.18 3.01
N PHE A 138 2.83 8.13 2.62
CA PHE A 138 2.97 9.55 2.93
C PHE A 138 1.61 10.25 2.94
N ASP A 139 1.57 11.47 3.46
CA ASP A 139 0.34 12.23 3.58
C ASP A 139 0.57 13.75 3.49
N ILE A 140 -0.53 14.49 3.48
CA ILE A 140 -0.58 15.94 3.62
C ILE A 140 -1.17 16.32 4.98
N THR A 141 -0.74 17.44 5.55
CA THR A 141 -1.21 17.90 6.86
C THR A 141 -2.72 18.19 6.90
N GLN A 142 -3.34 18.49 5.76
CA GLN A 142 -4.78 18.69 5.62
C GLN A 142 -5.58 17.42 5.96
N ASN A 143 -5.01 16.24 5.76
CA ASN A 143 -5.61 14.96 6.13
C ASN A 143 -5.37 14.61 7.62
N GLY A 144 -4.92 15.58 8.42
CA GLY A 144 -4.51 15.41 9.81
C GLY A 144 -3.02 15.09 9.94
N THR A 145 -2.30 15.93 10.69
CA THR A 145 -0.86 15.79 10.94
C THR A 145 -0.55 14.46 11.63
N LYS A 146 0.42 13.73 11.09
CA LYS A 146 0.90 12.45 11.61
C LYS A 146 1.98 12.66 12.66
N ALA A 147 2.05 11.74 13.63
CA ALA A 147 3.16 11.70 14.57
C ALA A 147 4.45 11.25 13.87
N ALA A 148 5.61 11.67 14.39
CA ALA A 148 6.90 11.20 13.89
C ALA A 148 7.03 9.66 14.04
N SER A 149 7.72 9.02 13.09
CA SER A 149 7.97 7.58 13.16
C SER A 149 8.79 7.22 14.40
N THR A 150 8.33 6.21 15.14
CA THR A 150 9.01 5.61 16.30
C THR A 150 9.86 4.39 15.94
N GLN A 151 9.96 4.05 14.65
CA GLN A 151 10.77 2.92 14.19
C GLN A 151 12.26 3.19 14.44
N THR A 152 13.03 2.11 14.57
CA THR A 152 14.48 2.22 14.77
C THR A 152 15.10 2.87 13.53
N ARG A 153 16.07 3.77 13.75
CA ARG A 153 16.75 4.52 12.68
C ARG A 153 18.06 3.83 12.28
N ILE A 154 18.41 3.93 11.00
CA ILE A 154 19.70 3.48 10.48
C ILE A 154 20.73 4.53 10.87
N ASN A 155 20.50 5.80 10.52
CA ASN A 155 21.23 6.97 11.01
C ASN A 155 22.76 6.86 10.82
N GLY A 156 23.16 6.41 9.63
CA GLY A 156 24.57 6.41 9.20
C GLY A 156 25.11 7.79 8.83
N ASN A 157 24.22 8.75 8.58
CA ASN A 157 24.47 10.16 8.28
C ASN A 157 24.26 11.09 9.49
N PHE A 158 23.92 10.54 10.67
CA PHE A 158 23.73 11.28 11.92
C PHE A 158 22.55 12.27 11.98
N GLU A 159 21.74 12.40 10.93
CA GLU A 159 20.63 13.35 10.80
C GLU A 159 19.47 13.12 11.77
N HIS A 160 19.40 11.95 12.40
CA HIS A 160 18.43 11.61 13.44
C HIS A 160 19.03 11.67 14.85
N SER A 161 20.10 12.46 15.04
CA SER A 161 20.74 12.68 16.33
C SER A 161 20.72 14.16 16.72
N ALA A 162 20.73 14.44 18.02
CA ALA A 162 20.95 15.80 18.50
C ALA A 162 22.44 16.15 18.41
N ALA A 163 22.74 17.41 18.06
CA ALA A 163 24.10 17.92 18.13
C ALA A 163 24.64 17.87 19.57
N GLY A 164 25.91 17.48 19.74
CA GLY A 164 26.57 17.37 21.04
C GLY A 164 27.14 15.97 21.32
N THR A 165 27.40 15.68 22.60
CA THR A 165 28.15 14.49 23.06
C THR A 165 27.30 13.25 23.32
N GLN A 166 26.01 13.28 22.97
CA GLN A 166 25.13 12.13 23.17
C GLN A 166 25.52 11.01 22.19
N LEU A 167 25.30 9.75 22.59
CA LEU A 167 25.47 8.62 21.69
C LEU A 167 24.53 8.82 20.50
N PRO A 168 25.03 8.81 19.24
CA PRO A 168 24.17 9.00 18.09
C PRO A 168 23.12 7.89 18.00
N THR A 169 21.91 8.25 17.58
CA THR A 169 20.79 7.31 17.45
C THR A 169 21.21 6.12 16.57
N GLY A 170 20.93 4.89 17.01
CA GLY A 170 21.27 3.68 16.26
C GLY A 170 22.74 3.23 16.32
N TRP A 171 23.63 3.98 16.98
CA TRP A 171 25.01 3.57 17.23
C TRP A 171 25.14 2.81 18.57
N THR A 172 26.15 1.95 18.67
CA THR A 172 26.29 0.99 19.79
C THR A 172 27.03 1.57 20.98
N SER A 173 28.15 2.26 20.76
CA SER A 173 28.90 2.93 21.83
C SER A 173 29.73 4.09 21.33
N ALA A 174 30.00 5.03 22.23
CA ALA A 174 30.87 6.18 22.03
C ALA A 174 31.70 6.35 23.30
N THR A 175 33.02 6.08 23.22
CA THR A 175 33.93 6.07 24.37
C THR A 175 35.20 6.84 24.07
N ARG A 176 35.76 7.52 25.06
CA ARG A 176 37.05 8.22 24.97
C ARG A 176 37.91 7.90 26.17
N SER A 177 39.23 7.82 25.96
CA SER A 177 40.20 7.60 27.03
C SER A 177 40.36 8.83 27.94
N ASN A 178 40.05 10.02 27.42
CA ASN A 178 40.14 11.29 28.13
C ASN A 178 39.01 12.24 27.73
N ALA A 179 38.56 13.08 28.67
CA ALA A 179 37.49 14.05 28.44
C ALA A 179 37.85 15.19 27.46
N LEU A 180 39.14 15.39 27.16
CA LEU A 180 39.62 16.40 26.21
C LEU A 180 39.30 16.05 24.75
N TYR A 181 39.19 14.77 24.41
CA TYR A 181 38.85 14.33 23.05
C TYR A 181 37.37 14.54 22.73
N ASP A 182 37.10 14.95 21.51
CA ASP A 182 35.78 15.06 20.94
C ASP A 182 35.21 13.67 20.56
N LEU A 183 33.92 13.50 20.85
CA LEU A 183 33.02 12.48 20.33
C LEU A 183 31.65 13.14 20.27
N GLN A 184 31.35 13.78 19.14
CA GLN A 184 30.20 14.67 19.05
C GLN A 184 29.55 14.65 17.68
N VAL A 185 28.22 14.66 17.66
CA VAL A 185 27.46 15.07 16.48
C VAL A 185 27.60 16.58 16.32
N ARG A 186 28.03 17.05 15.16
CA ARG A 186 28.32 18.47 14.88
C ARG A 186 27.54 18.97 13.66
N PRO A 187 26.95 20.19 13.74
CA PRO A 187 26.38 20.83 12.57
C PRO A 187 27.45 21.41 11.65
N ALA A 188 27.03 21.92 10.49
CA ALA A 188 27.87 22.77 9.66
C ALA A 188 28.38 23.99 10.45
N GLU A 189 29.69 24.23 10.38
CA GLU A 189 30.37 25.28 11.13
C GLU A 189 31.67 25.71 10.47
N THR A 190 32.14 26.92 10.80
CA THR A 190 33.48 27.39 10.44
C THR A 190 34.13 27.95 11.69
N LEU A 191 35.28 27.39 12.06
CA LEU A 191 35.94 27.66 13.34
C LEU A 191 37.38 28.10 13.10
N SER A 192 37.90 28.97 13.96
CA SER A 192 39.34 29.28 14.03
C SER A 192 39.99 28.42 15.10
N ILE A 193 40.89 27.54 14.69
CA ILE A 193 41.49 26.50 15.52
C ILE A 193 42.99 26.76 15.62
N THR A 194 43.51 26.80 16.83
CA THR A 194 44.96 26.84 17.09
C THR A 194 45.53 25.42 17.25
N SER A 195 46.82 25.26 17.43
CA SER A 195 47.41 24.00 17.93
C SER A 195 48.69 24.32 18.70
N ASP A 196 49.13 23.40 19.56
CA ASP A 196 50.42 23.43 20.23
C ASP A 196 51.48 22.63 19.46
N GLY A 197 52.73 22.71 19.92
CA GLY A 197 53.88 22.12 19.23
C GLY A 197 54.78 23.18 18.55
N SER A 198 56.01 22.77 18.24
CA SER A 198 57.02 23.63 17.61
C SER A 198 58.01 22.80 16.78
N PRO A 199 58.35 23.21 15.54
CA PRO A 199 57.80 24.36 14.80
C PRO A 199 56.38 24.06 14.29
N ILE A 200 55.50 25.07 14.25
CA ILE A 200 54.15 24.93 13.73
C ILE A 200 53.80 26.03 12.71
N ASN A 201 53.26 25.61 11.57
CA ASN A 201 52.81 26.48 10.49
C ASN A 201 51.28 26.53 10.44
N ASP A 202 50.72 27.55 9.78
CA ASP A 202 49.27 27.69 9.55
C ASP A 202 48.44 27.67 10.83
N ASN A 203 48.95 28.31 11.89
CA ASN A 203 48.35 28.33 13.22
C ASN A 203 48.18 29.80 13.68
N PRO A 204 46.95 30.31 13.90
CA PRO A 204 45.66 29.62 13.80
C PRO A 204 45.20 29.33 12.36
N ARG A 205 44.30 28.35 12.22
CA ARG A 205 43.66 27.97 10.95
C ARG A 205 42.15 28.12 11.04
N ASN A 206 41.54 28.73 10.03
CA ASN A 206 40.10 28.61 9.83
C ASN A 206 39.79 27.28 9.11
N VAL A 207 38.94 26.46 9.73
CA VAL A 207 38.62 25.10 9.29
C VAL A 207 37.12 24.95 9.09
N THR A 208 36.72 24.16 8.10
CA THR A 208 35.32 23.78 7.93
C THR A 208 34.95 22.60 8.81
N GLY A 209 33.78 22.68 9.44
CA GLY A 209 33.09 21.57 10.09
C GLY A 209 31.94 21.03 9.26
N ASN A 210 31.77 21.50 8.01
CA ASN A 210 30.63 21.14 7.17
C ASN A 210 30.54 19.61 6.97
N PRO A 211 29.34 19.02 7.13
CA PRO A 211 29.05 17.64 6.75
C PRO A 211 29.35 17.35 5.28
N ARG A 212 29.40 16.07 4.91
CA ARG A 212 29.54 15.63 3.53
C ARG A 212 28.23 15.83 2.78
N THR A 213 27.14 15.39 3.39
CA THR A 213 25.76 15.67 2.98
C THR A 213 24.91 15.95 4.21
N GLY A 214 23.68 16.43 4.04
CA GLY A 214 22.82 16.76 5.17
C GLY A 214 23.33 17.95 6.00
N ASN A 215 22.95 17.97 7.28
CA ASN A 215 23.19 19.04 8.24
C ASN A 215 24.16 18.65 9.36
N LEU A 216 24.42 17.36 9.58
CA LEU A 216 25.17 16.82 10.71
C LEU A 216 26.28 15.86 10.25
N SER A 217 27.40 15.86 10.97
CA SER A 217 28.45 14.84 10.84
C SER A 217 28.97 14.48 12.22
N TYR A 218 29.77 13.42 12.33
CA TYR A 218 30.32 13.00 13.62
C TYR A 218 31.81 13.33 13.74
N LEU A 219 32.18 14.04 14.80
CA LEU A 219 33.55 14.46 15.10
C LEU A 219 34.20 13.53 16.13
N LEU A 220 35.44 13.10 15.85
CA LEU A 220 36.32 12.37 16.77
C LEU A 220 37.72 13.00 16.80
N GLY A 221 38.44 12.81 17.91
CA GLY A 221 39.84 13.26 18.06
C GLY A 221 39.96 14.58 18.81
N ALA A 222 41.05 15.32 18.61
CA ALA A 222 41.33 16.55 19.35
C ALA A 222 41.10 17.79 18.47
N ARG A 223 39.89 18.37 18.53
CA ARG A 223 39.58 19.63 17.83
C ARG A 223 39.29 20.76 18.79
N THR A 224 38.43 20.51 19.78
CA THR A 224 37.99 21.53 20.73
C THR A 224 39.13 21.87 21.69
N ASN A 225 39.79 20.85 22.23
CA ASN A 225 40.95 20.97 23.10
C ASN A 225 42.19 20.40 22.41
N ASN A 226 43.37 20.67 22.96
CA ASN A 226 44.57 19.92 22.61
C ASN A 226 44.51 18.53 23.25
N GLU A 227 45.38 17.64 22.80
CA GLU A 227 45.57 16.32 23.39
C GLU A 227 45.94 16.40 24.87
N PRO A 228 45.62 15.36 25.65
CA PRO A 228 46.08 15.25 27.02
C PRO A 228 47.61 15.23 27.10
N THR A 229 48.18 16.10 27.95
CA THR A 229 49.62 16.20 28.19
C THR A 229 50.14 14.98 28.95
N THR A 230 50.42 13.90 28.22
CA THR A 230 50.81 12.59 28.75
C THR A 230 52.14 12.08 28.23
N GLY A 231 52.69 12.73 27.18
CA GLY A 231 53.90 12.30 26.49
C GLY A 231 53.84 10.91 25.85
N ALA A 232 52.67 10.27 25.83
CA ALA A 232 52.49 8.88 25.43
C ALA A 232 51.48 8.75 24.29
N TYR A 233 51.75 7.83 23.37
CA TYR A 233 50.83 7.45 22.32
C TYR A 233 49.58 6.80 22.93
N GLN A 234 48.42 7.40 22.69
CA GLN A 234 47.13 6.94 23.20
C GLN A 234 46.40 6.16 22.13
N VAL A 235 46.37 4.84 22.31
CA VAL A 235 45.52 3.95 21.51
C VAL A 235 44.06 4.15 21.91
N ASP A 236 43.16 4.15 20.93
CA ASP A 236 41.72 4.26 21.18
C ASP A 236 41.32 5.50 21.98
N ALA A 237 41.96 6.63 21.66
CA ALA A 237 41.72 7.92 22.27
C ALA A 237 40.23 8.32 22.20
N ALA A 238 39.60 8.11 21.04
CA ALA A 238 38.17 8.24 20.81
C ALA A 238 37.69 7.05 19.97
N VAL A 239 36.59 6.41 20.35
CA VAL A 239 36.04 5.21 19.70
C VAL A 239 34.52 5.32 19.55
N LEU A 240 34.03 5.17 18.33
CA LEU A 240 32.63 5.05 17.98
C LEU A 240 32.39 3.65 17.38
N THR A 241 31.34 2.96 17.83
CA THR A 241 31.02 1.62 17.35
C THR A 241 29.57 1.46 16.90
N ARG A 242 29.36 0.57 15.92
CA ARG A 242 28.05 0.19 15.42
C ARG A 242 27.99 -1.31 15.11
N GLN A 243 26.96 -1.99 15.61
CA GLN A 243 26.66 -3.35 15.17
C GLN A 243 25.96 -3.37 13.81
N ILE A 244 26.42 -4.27 12.94
CA ILE A 244 25.89 -4.48 11.59
C ILE A 244 25.62 -5.96 11.39
N SER A 245 24.38 -6.31 11.07
CA SER A 245 24.03 -7.65 10.59
C SER A 245 24.30 -7.71 9.09
N VAL A 246 25.32 -8.47 8.69
CA VAL A 246 25.71 -8.60 7.29
C VAL A 246 24.82 -9.63 6.60
N PRO A 247 24.26 -9.34 5.41
CA PRO A 247 23.45 -10.31 4.68
C PRO A 247 24.21 -11.62 4.40
N ALA A 248 23.51 -12.75 4.52
CA ALA A 248 24.09 -14.07 4.23
C ALA A 248 24.33 -14.30 2.73
N VAL A 249 23.50 -13.66 1.91
CA VAL A 249 23.59 -13.68 0.44
C VAL A 249 23.74 -12.23 -0.01
N ASN A 250 24.54 -11.99 -1.05
CA ASN A 250 24.85 -10.65 -1.59
C ASN A 250 25.20 -9.61 -0.49
N PRO A 251 26.22 -9.87 0.35
CA PRO A 251 26.57 -9.03 1.49
C PRO A 251 26.93 -7.59 1.12
N GLY A 252 27.29 -7.33 -0.14
CA GLY A 252 27.61 -6.00 -0.64
C GLY A 252 28.87 -5.43 0.01
N ASN A 253 28.92 -4.10 0.10
CA ASN A 253 30.06 -3.38 0.63
C ASN A 253 29.67 -2.52 1.83
N LEU A 254 30.62 -2.28 2.72
CA LEU A 254 30.61 -1.20 3.70
C LEU A 254 31.31 0.01 3.09
N THR A 255 30.61 1.15 3.06
CA THR A 255 31.14 2.45 2.65
C THR A 255 31.22 3.36 3.87
N VAL A 256 32.41 3.93 4.09
CA VAL A 256 32.65 4.94 5.12
C VAL A 256 33.23 6.18 4.47
N ASN A 257 32.78 7.36 4.91
CA ASN A 257 33.34 8.63 4.49
C ASN A 257 33.93 9.37 5.69
N TRP A 258 35.10 9.96 5.49
CA TRP A 258 35.74 10.74 6.54
C TRP A 258 36.50 11.93 5.98
N ARG A 259 36.75 12.91 6.84
CA ARG A 259 37.66 14.04 6.57
C ARG A 259 38.72 14.09 7.65
N THR A 260 39.98 14.14 7.26
CA THR A 260 41.13 14.32 8.16
C THR A 260 41.45 15.82 8.29
N GLN A 261 41.72 16.29 9.49
CA GLN A 261 42.10 17.68 9.77
C GLN A 261 43.10 17.72 10.92
N GLY A 262 44.19 18.50 10.81
CA GLY A 262 45.14 18.64 11.92
C GLY A 262 46.56 18.95 11.47
N TRP A 263 47.49 18.88 12.42
CA TRP A 263 48.91 19.19 12.22
C TRP A 263 49.85 18.00 12.39
N ASP A 264 49.41 16.89 12.97
CA ASP A 264 50.28 15.76 13.23
C ASP A 264 50.33 14.78 12.05
N ALA A 265 51.19 13.77 12.16
CA ALA A 265 51.45 12.74 11.18
C ALA A 265 50.96 11.36 11.62
N GLU A 266 50.83 10.46 10.64
CA GLU A 266 50.26 9.11 10.81
C GLU A 266 50.91 8.28 11.92
N SER A 267 52.18 8.53 12.23
CA SER A 267 52.92 7.83 13.29
C SER A 267 52.48 8.23 14.70
N PHE A 268 51.73 9.32 14.84
CA PHE A 268 51.36 9.93 16.12
C PHE A 268 49.85 10.07 16.26
N ASP A 269 49.20 10.68 15.27
CA ASP A 269 47.74 10.79 15.20
C ASP A 269 47.22 10.10 13.96
N ASN A 270 46.31 9.14 14.15
CA ASN A 270 45.72 8.42 13.04
C ASN A 270 44.31 7.92 13.34
N LEU A 271 43.53 7.80 12.27
CA LEU A 271 42.25 7.13 12.22
C LEU A 271 42.48 5.66 11.91
N VAL A 272 41.77 4.81 12.65
CA VAL A 272 41.66 3.38 12.40
C VAL A 272 40.19 3.03 12.28
N ILE A 273 39.79 2.52 11.12
CA ILE A 273 38.46 1.96 10.90
C ILE A 273 38.62 0.46 10.70
N SER A 274 37.85 -0.33 11.44
CA SER A 274 37.90 -1.79 11.38
C SER A 274 36.52 -2.43 11.48
N VAL A 275 36.44 -3.66 10.99
CA VAL A 275 35.31 -4.57 11.20
C VAL A 275 35.77 -5.64 12.20
N VAL A 276 35.04 -5.78 13.30
CA VAL A 276 35.33 -6.75 14.36
C VAL A 276 34.25 -7.82 14.39
N THR A 277 34.63 -9.10 14.23
CA THR A 277 33.69 -10.22 14.33
C THR A 277 33.30 -10.51 15.77
N SER A 278 32.24 -11.27 15.99
CA SER A 278 31.80 -11.68 17.34
C SER A 278 32.87 -12.50 18.10
N GLY A 279 33.75 -13.20 17.37
CA GLY A 279 34.91 -13.91 17.94
C GLY A 279 36.10 -13.01 18.28
N GLY A 280 35.99 -11.70 18.04
CA GLY A 280 37.04 -10.71 18.32
C GLY A 280 38.09 -10.54 17.21
N ALA A 281 37.93 -11.21 16.06
CA ALA A 281 38.85 -11.02 14.95
C ALA A 281 38.67 -9.62 14.33
N VAL A 282 39.77 -8.87 14.21
CA VAL A 282 39.78 -7.49 13.71
C VAL A 282 40.28 -7.48 12.28
N THR A 283 39.51 -6.85 11.39
CA THR A 283 39.93 -6.55 10.02
C THR A 283 40.00 -5.03 9.85
N GLU A 284 41.22 -4.50 9.71
CA GLU A 284 41.45 -3.09 9.44
C GLU A 284 41.05 -2.75 7.99
N ILE A 285 40.27 -1.69 7.80
CA ILE A 285 39.81 -1.20 6.49
C ILE A 285 40.37 0.18 6.15
N VAL A 286 40.74 0.96 7.16
CA VAL A 286 41.51 2.21 7.09
C VAL A 286 42.46 2.22 8.28
N GLY A 287 43.75 2.50 8.06
CA GLY A 287 44.75 2.56 9.12
C GLY A 287 46.18 2.33 8.59
N ASN A 288 47.16 2.46 9.48
CA ASN A 288 48.59 2.39 9.14
C ASN A 288 49.06 0.99 8.71
N SER A 289 48.32 -0.08 9.04
CA SER A 289 48.68 -1.43 8.59
C SER A 289 48.44 -1.61 7.08
N LEU A 290 47.69 -0.68 6.48
CA LEU A 290 47.36 -0.66 5.07
C LEU A 290 48.26 0.34 4.34
N ALA A 291 49.02 -0.12 3.35
CA ALA A 291 49.82 0.74 2.46
C ALA A 291 48.94 1.56 1.51
N SER A 292 48.16 2.49 2.08
CA SER A 292 46.99 3.09 1.43
C SER A 292 46.89 4.60 1.55
N TYR A 293 47.80 5.24 2.29
CA TYR A 293 47.79 6.66 2.57
C TYR A 293 47.59 7.53 1.32
N THR A 294 48.30 7.19 0.23
CA THR A 294 48.27 7.94 -1.03
C THR A 294 46.93 7.87 -1.76
N THR A 295 46.09 6.89 -1.42
CA THR A 295 44.75 6.70 -1.99
C THR A 295 43.64 7.17 -1.08
N TYR A 296 43.79 6.93 0.23
CA TYR A 296 42.86 7.38 1.26
C TYR A 296 43.63 7.53 2.58
N PRO A 297 44.00 8.77 2.96
CA PRO A 297 44.83 9.03 4.13
C PRO A 297 44.02 8.83 5.40
N ASN A 298 44.68 8.31 6.42
CA ASN A 298 44.12 8.13 7.75
C ASN A 298 44.66 9.14 8.77
N SER A 299 45.45 10.11 8.34
CA SER A 299 45.92 11.22 9.16
C SER A 299 46.10 12.49 8.30
N PRO A 300 46.28 13.67 8.92
CA PRO A 300 46.54 14.93 8.20
C PRO A 300 47.86 14.96 7.43
N ASN A 301 48.90 14.28 7.94
CA ASN A 301 50.24 14.25 7.33
C ASN A 301 50.85 12.83 7.36
N ILE A 302 51.69 12.49 6.39
CA ILE A 302 52.42 11.21 6.35
C ILE A 302 53.77 11.32 7.08
N GLY A 303 54.28 10.22 7.63
CA GLY A 303 55.63 10.15 8.20
C GLY A 303 55.71 10.23 9.74
N ALA A 304 56.94 10.45 10.23
CA ALA A 304 57.29 10.37 11.65
C ALA A 304 58.19 11.53 12.14
N ASN A 305 58.52 12.47 11.25
CA ASN A 305 59.41 13.60 11.54
C ASN A 305 58.67 14.91 11.24
N ALA A 306 59.21 16.03 11.73
CA ALA A 306 58.72 17.35 11.34
C ALA A 306 58.87 17.56 9.82
N VAL A 307 57.92 18.27 9.21
CA VAL A 307 57.99 18.61 7.79
C VAL A 307 59.29 19.34 7.44
N GLY A 308 59.92 18.96 6.34
CA GLY A 308 61.17 19.55 5.84
C GLY A 308 61.12 19.88 4.36
N LEU A 309 62.21 20.43 3.82
CA LEU A 309 62.32 20.79 2.40
C LEU A 309 62.24 19.60 1.45
N LEU A 310 62.61 18.41 1.93
CA LEU A 310 62.74 17.17 1.14
C LEU A 310 61.86 16.03 1.66
N ALA A 311 61.11 16.23 2.74
CA ALA A 311 60.27 15.20 3.34
C ALA A 311 58.98 15.81 3.91
N ALA A 312 57.87 15.08 3.75
CA ALA A 312 56.63 15.37 4.44
C ALA A 312 56.72 15.02 5.92
N GLY A 313 55.81 15.57 6.73
CA GLY A 313 55.84 15.37 8.17
C GLY A 313 54.83 16.21 8.94
N TYR A 314 54.87 16.14 10.26
CA TYR A 314 54.00 16.93 11.14
C TYR A 314 54.43 18.41 11.21
N GLY A 315 53.57 19.24 11.79
CA GLY A 315 53.83 20.66 12.05
C GLY A 315 53.21 21.62 11.03
N HIS A 316 52.52 21.11 10.02
CA HIS A 316 51.73 21.93 9.09
C HIS A 316 50.31 21.38 8.90
N TYR A 317 49.37 22.28 8.65
CA TYR A 317 47.95 21.92 8.58
C TYR A 317 47.62 21.19 7.28
N ASN A 318 47.16 19.93 7.36
CA ASN A 318 46.76 19.09 6.21
C ASN A 318 47.74 19.20 5.03
N GLY A 319 49.01 18.92 5.29
CA GLY A 319 50.02 18.85 4.26
C GLY A 319 50.10 17.51 3.54
N PHE A 320 49.44 16.47 4.07
CA PHE A 320 49.40 15.14 3.49
C PHE A 320 50.82 14.61 3.25
N ASP A 321 51.22 14.39 1.99
CA ASP A 321 52.56 13.95 1.59
C ASP A 321 53.45 15.09 1.06
N MET A 322 53.13 16.36 1.34
CA MET A 322 53.90 17.50 0.85
C MET A 322 55.10 17.85 1.74
N THR A 323 56.19 18.27 1.11
CA THR A 323 57.29 18.98 1.77
C THR A 323 56.90 20.41 2.13
N SER A 324 57.74 21.10 2.92
CA SER A 324 57.55 22.53 3.21
C SER A 324 57.69 23.44 1.96
N ALA A 325 58.21 22.91 0.85
CA ALA A 325 58.24 23.58 -0.45
C ALA A 325 56.96 23.34 -1.29
N GLY A 326 55.97 22.61 -0.76
CA GLY A 326 54.71 22.31 -1.45
C GLY A 326 54.84 21.22 -2.52
N VAL A 327 55.81 20.31 -2.39
CA VAL A 327 56.05 19.22 -3.35
C VAL A 327 55.57 17.90 -2.75
N HIS A 328 54.70 17.18 -3.47
CA HIS A 328 54.27 15.82 -3.10
C HIS A 328 55.44 14.83 -3.15
N THR A 329 55.59 14.04 -2.09
CA THR A 329 56.68 13.05 -1.93
C THR A 329 56.23 11.60 -2.09
N ALA A 330 54.93 11.32 -1.93
CA ALA A 330 54.35 9.98 -2.02
C ALA A 330 53.39 9.83 -3.22
N GLY A 331 53.21 10.88 -4.01
CA GLY A 331 52.45 10.86 -5.27
C GLY A 331 50.97 11.16 -5.10
N MET A 332 50.56 11.78 -4.00
CA MET A 332 49.19 12.32 -3.92
C MET A 332 49.04 13.52 -4.87
N THR A 333 47.79 13.90 -5.10
CA THR A 333 47.41 15.06 -5.93
C THR A 333 46.51 16.04 -5.18
N VAL A 334 46.30 15.81 -3.89
CA VAL A 334 45.46 16.63 -3.02
C VAL A 334 46.16 17.96 -2.73
N ALA A 335 45.43 19.08 -2.81
CA ALA A 335 46.03 20.39 -2.57
C ALA A 335 46.48 20.58 -1.11
N TYR A 336 47.50 21.41 -0.90
CA TYR A 336 47.95 21.82 0.43
C TYR A 336 46.80 22.44 1.24
N ARG A 337 46.62 22.02 2.49
CA ARG A 337 45.54 22.44 3.40
C ARG A 337 44.13 22.07 2.95
N ALA A 338 44.00 21.13 2.00
CA ALA A 338 42.69 20.68 1.56
C ALA A 338 41.97 19.95 2.70
N GLU A 339 40.66 20.21 2.79
CA GLU A 339 39.77 19.62 3.79
C GLU A 339 38.82 18.64 3.08
N ALA A 340 39.41 17.70 2.32
CA ALA A 340 38.70 16.78 1.45
C ALA A 340 37.99 15.66 2.22
N TRP A 341 36.81 15.27 1.73
CA TRP A 341 36.16 14.03 2.14
C TRP A 341 36.73 12.86 1.35
N TRP A 342 37.14 11.83 2.08
CA TRP A 342 37.65 10.57 1.58
C TRP A 342 36.58 9.50 1.71
N THR A 343 36.56 8.55 0.78
CA THR A 343 35.60 7.45 0.76
C THR A 343 36.34 6.13 0.65
N ARG A 344 35.95 5.16 1.47
CA ARG A 344 36.41 3.77 1.35
C ARG A 344 35.21 2.84 1.26
N SER A 345 35.16 2.08 0.17
CA SER A 345 34.25 0.95 0.01
C SER A 345 35.02 -0.35 0.23
N TYR A 346 34.57 -1.17 1.18
CA TYR A 346 35.18 -2.45 1.55
C TYR A 346 34.17 -3.59 1.41
N SER A 347 34.57 -4.72 0.82
CA SER A 347 33.68 -5.87 0.59
C SER A 347 33.32 -6.58 1.90
N LEU A 348 32.03 -6.82 2.12
CA LEU A 348 31.53 -7.55 3.29
C LEU A 348 31.48 -9.08 3.07
N ALA A 349 32.00 -9.58 1.94
CA ALA A 349 31.92 -10.99 1.58
C ALA A 349 32.48 -11.95 2.63
N ALA A 350 33.59 -11.59 3.29
CA ALA A 350 34.20 -12.39 4.35
C ALA A 350 33.34 -12.50 5.63
N PHE A 351 32.32 -11.64 5.76
CA PHE A 351 31.46 -11.52 6.93
C PHE A 351 30.02 -11.95 6.64
N ALA A 352 29.74 -12.55 5.48
CA ALA A 352 28.40 -12.93 5.08
C ALA A 352 27.67 -13.73 6.17
N GLY A 353 26.47 -13.29 6.55
CA GLY A 353 25.62 -13.94 7.54
C GLY A 353 26.05 -13.74 9.00
N GLN A 354 27.09 -12.95 9.25
CA GLN A 354 27.57 -12.63 10.60
C GLN A 354 27.01 -11.29 11.08
N THR A 355 26.91 -11.13 12.40
CA THR A 355 26.81 -9.81 13.02
C THR A 355 28.22 -9.35 13.40
N VAL A 356 28.62 -8.20 12.88
CA VAL A 356 29.95 -7.60 13.08
C VAL A 356 29.81 -6.24 13.75
N THR A 357 30.91 -5.74 14.32
CA THR A 357 31.01 -4.38 14.84
C THR A 357 31.86 -3.55 13.89
N LEU A 358 31.28 -2.52 13.27
CA LEU A 358 32.05 -1.41 12.72
C LEU A 358 32.64 -0.63 13.89
N ARG A 359 33.95 -0.47 13.89
CA ARG A 359 34.70 0.26 14.90
C ARG A 359 35.49 1.38 14.23
N ILE A 360 35.23 2.61 14.64
CA ILE A 360 35.93 3.81 14.18
C ILE A 360 36.65 4.38 15.39
N SER A 361 37.98 4.39 15.35
CA SER A 361 38.81 4.80 16.47
C SER A 361 39.92 5.75 16.03
N THR A 362 40.32 6.66 16.91
CA THR A 362 41.50 7.50 16.71
C THR A 362 42.59 7.10 17.69
N ASN A 363 43.83 7.11 17.23
CA ASN A 363 45.01 7.13 18.09
C ASN A 363 45.61 8.53 18.05
N GLN A 364 46.16 8.99 19.17
CA GLN A 364 46.60 10.39 19.33
C GLN A 364 47.85 10.47 20.21
N THR A 365 48.73 11.43 19.95
CA THR A 365 49.89 11.76 20.79
C THR A 365 49.83 13.22 21.22
N GLU A 366 50.49 13.57 22.32
CA GLU A 366 50.57 14.97 22.76
C GLU A 366 51.25 15.86 21.70
N LEU A 367 50.71 17.06 21.49
CA LEU A 367 51.10 18.11 20.55
C LEU A 367 50.61 17.90 19.12
N PHE A 368 50.48 18.99 18.36
CA PHE A 368 50.15 19.00 16.93
C PHE A 368 48.77 18.48 16.55
N ARG A 369 47.75 18.83 17.32
CA ARG A 369 46.45 18.15 17.26
C ARG A 369 45.82 17.74 15.93
N SER A 370 45.15 16.59 15.95
CA SER A 370 44.39 16.04 14.83
C SER A 370 42.98 15.55 15.18
N TRP A 371 42.05 15.72 14.25
CA TRP A 371 40.66 15.28 14.38
C TRP A 371 40.08 14.82 13.05
N PHE A 372 38.94 14.15 13.16
CA PHE A 372 38.30 13.43 12.05
C PHE A 372 36.80 13.66 12.08
N HIS A 373 36.23 14.00 10.93
CA HIS A 373 34.80 13.92 10.72
C HIS A 373 34.43 12.59 10.04
N ILE A 374 33.31 12.00 10.42
CA ILE A 374 32.71 10.81 9.82
C ILE A 374 31.31 11.18 9.35
N ASP A 375 30.94 10.71 8.17
CA ASP A 375 29.61 10.93 7.61
C ASP A 375 29.22 9.83 6.61
N ASP A 376 27.94 9.76 6.29
CA ASP A 376 27.36 8.88 5.26
C ASP A 376 27.86 7.42 5.36
N VAL A 377 27.82 6.84 6.56
CA VAL A 377 28.18 5.43 6.75
C VAL A 377 27.06 4.54 6.21
N GLU A 378 27.40 3.69 5.26
CA GLU A 378 26.45 2.86 4.53
C GLU A 378 26.94 1.40 4.44
N TRP A 379 26.06 0.41 4.55
CA TRP A 379 26.43 -0.99 4.36
C TRP A 379 25.38 -1.74 3.54
N SER A 380 25.86 -2.62 2.67
CA SER A 380 25.03 -3.49 1.84
C SER A 380 23.88 -2.74 1.16
N VAL A 381 24.20 -1.61 0.52
CA VAL A 381 23.18 -0.73 -0.05
C VAL A 381 22.55 -1.36 -1.29
N VAL A 382 21.23 -1.32 -1.36
CA VAL A 382 20.45 -1.63 -2.56
C VAL A 382 19.53 -0.45 -2.89
N THR A 383 19.58 0.01 -4.14
CA THR A 383 18.74 1.13 -4.59
C THR A 383 17.40 0.61 -5.07
N GLY A 384 16.31 1.17 -4.52
CA GLY A 384 14.95 0.89 -4.96
C GLY A 384 14.52 1.75 -6.14
N THR A 385 13.56 1.24 -6.93
CA THR A 385 12.92 1.99 -8.02
C THR A 385 11.53 2.45 -7.59
N VAL A 386 11.28 3.76 -7.59
CA VAL A 386 9.98 4.35 -7.29
C VAL A 386 9.02 4.11 -8.46
N GLY A 387 7.83 3.56 -8.17
CA GLY A 387 6.75 3.38 -9.13
C GLY A 387 5.78 4.56 -9.18
N ALA A 388 4.56 4.33 -9.67
CA ALA A 388 3.51 5.34 -9.70
C ALA A 388 2.79 5.44 -8.35
N ALA A 389 2.61 6.67 -7.85
CA ALA A 389 1.88 6.93 -6.61
C ALA A 389 0.40 6.54 -6.72
N GLN A 390 -0.16 6.18 -5.58
CA GLN A 390 -1.49 5.60 -5.41
C GLN A 390 -2.22 6.34 -4.29
N GLY A 391 -3.50 6.61 -4.50
CA GLY A 391 -4.43 7.00 -3.43
C GLY A 391 -5.09 5.79 -2.78
N PHE A 392 -5.60 5.99 -1.58
CA PHE A 392 -6.51 5.06 -0.93
C PHE A 392 -7.75 4.82 -1.81
N GLY A 393 -8.36 3.65 -1.70
CA GLY A 393 -9.52 3.29 -2.50
C GLY A 393 -10.83 3.23 -1.72
N VAL A 394 -11.91 3.00 -2.45
CA VAL A 394 -13.28 2.78 -1.96
C VAL A 394 -13.92 1.69 -2.79
N ALA A 395 -14.63 0.72 -2.22
CA ALA A 395 -15.32 -0.33 -2.97
C ALA A 395 -16.82 -0.33 -2.69
N VAL A 396 -17.62 -0.29 -3.74
CA VAL A 396 -19.08 -0.40 -3.66
C VAL A 396 -19.47 -1.83 -3.29
N THR A 397 -20.19 -1.99 -2.19
CA THR A 397 -20.70 -3.31 -1.74
C THR A 397 -22.20 -3.46 -1.96
N SER A 398 -22.94 -2.36 -2.12
CA SER A 398 -24.37 -2.35 -2.44
C SER A 398 -24.78 -1.02 -3.11
N PRO A 399 -25.79 -1.01 -4.00
CA PRO A 399 -26.54 -2.16 -4.53
C PRO A 399 -25.76 -2.95 -5.58
N LEU A 400 -26.01 -4.27 -5.65
CA LEU A 400 -25.48 -5.19 -6.66
C LEU A 400 -26.58 -6.20 -7.05
N GLY A 401 -26.46 -6.80 -8.24
CA GLY A 401 -27.37 -7.86 -8.68
C GLY A 401 -28.71 -7.33 -9.21
N ASN A 402 -29.79 -8.10 -9.00
CA ASN A 402 -31.12 -7.80 -9.55
C ASN A 402 -32.04 -7.23 -8.47
N LEU A 403 -32.61 -6.07 -8.73
CA LEU A 403 -33.54 -5.35 -7.85
C LEU A 403 -34.92 -5.22 -8.52
N ALA A 404 -35.97 -5.11 -7.71
CA ALA A 404 -37.32 -4.89 -8.21
C ALA A 404 -37.62 -3.39 -8.39
N PRO A 405 -38.46 -2.99 -9.36
CA PRO A 405 -39.07 -1.67 -9.36
C PRO A 405 -39.81 -1.42 -8.04
N GLY A 406 -39.70 -0.20 -7.49
CA GLY A 406 -40.29 0.16 -6.19
C GLY A 406 -39.47 -0.31 -4.97
N GLN A 407 -38.41 -1.10 -5.16
CA GLN A 407 -37.59 -1.58 -4.05
C GLN A 407 -36.82 -0.43 -3.38
N SER A 408 -36.77 -0.46 -2.04
CA SER A 408 -35.87 0.38 -1.27
C SER A 408 -34.46 -0.22 -1.25
N VAL A 409 -33.47 0.58 -1.62
CA VAL A 409 -32.06 0.19 -1.75
C VAL A 409 -31.18 1.11 -0.91
N ARG A 410 -30.07 0.59 -0.41
CA ARG A 410 -29.03 1.39 0.25
C ARG A 410 -27.75 1.33 -0.57
N VAL A 411 -27.05 2.44 -0.63
CA VAL A 411 -25.69 2.46 -1.12
C VAL A 411 -24.77 2.16 0.05
N LEU A 412 -23.98 1.11 -0.08
CA LEU A 412 -22.95 0.74 0.87
C LEU A 412 -21.60 0.72 0.15
N ALA A 413 -20.57 1.22 0.82
CA ALA A 413 -19.20 1.12 0.35
C ALA A 413 -18.23 0.92 1.51
N THR A 414 -17.10 0.29 1.23
CA THR A 414 -15.98 0.12 2.16
C THR A 414 -14.81 0.96 1.69
N VAL A 415 -14.04 1.58 2.59
CA VAL A 415 -12.90 2.45 2.23
C VAL A 415 -11.58 1.89 2.79
N ASP A 416 -10.45 2.23 2.16
CA ASP A 416 -9.09 1.79 2.59
C ASP A 416 -8.52 2.67 3.72
N ALA A 417 -9.00 3.90 3.85
CA ALA A 417 -8.58 4.90 4.82
C ALA A 417 -9.75 5.86 5.11
N ARG A 418 -9.75 6.52 6.26
CA ARG A 418 -10.74 7.50 6.70
C ARG A 418 -10.80 8.69 5.74
N PRO A 419 -11.90 8.87 5.00
CA PRO A 419 -12.09 10.02 4.13
C PRO A 419 -12.15 11.32 4.94
N THR A 420 -11.41 12.34 4.52
CA THR A 420 -11.19 13.61 5.25
C THR A 420 -11.70 14.85 4.51
N GLY A 421 -12.30 14.68 3.34
CA GLY A 421 -12.79 15.77 2.51
C GLY A 421 -13.81 16.68 3.21
N ALA A 422 -13.77 17.97 2.88
CA ALA A 422 -14.65 18.97 3.48
C ALA A 422 -16.14 18.66 3.27
N GLY A 423 -16.93 18.88 4.32
CA GLY A 423 -18.36 18.57 4.35
C GLY A 423 -18.58 17.07 4.54
N ASN A 424 -19.37 16.45 3.65
CA ASN A 424 -19.57 15.00 3.63
C ASN A 424 -18.50 14.36 2.72
N PRO A 425 -17.54 13.59 3.26
CA PRO A 425 -16.40 13.13 2.49
C PRO A 425 -16.76 11.95 1.59
N VAL A 426 -17.78 11.16 1.93
CA VAL A 426 -18.25 10.04 1.11
C VAL A 426 -19.61 10.36 0.50
N LEU A 427 -19.66 10.36 -0.83
CA LEU A 427 -20.84 10.66 -1.62
C LEU A 427 -21.09 9.56 -2.64
N ALA A 428 -22.34 9.43 -3.10
CA ALA A 428 -22.70 8.55 -4.17
C ALA A 428 -23.69 9.17 -5.16
N ASP A 429 -23.58 8.73 -6.40
CA ASP A 429 -24.54 9.01 -7.46
C ASP A 429 -25.11 7.70 -7.99
N ILE A 430 -26.37 7.72 -8.41
CA ILE A 430 -27.04 6.62 -9.10
C ILE A 430 -27.41 7.12 -10.48
N PHE A 431 -27.05 6.35 -11.51
CA PHE A 431 -27.33 6.66 -12.91
C PHE A 431 -28.30 5.63 -13.50
N ASN A 432 -29.14 6.13 -14.40
CA ASN A 432 -29.97 5.31 -15.27
C ASN A 432 -29.08 4.52 -16.26
N PRO A 433 -29.62 3.45 -16.89
CA PRO A 433 -28.89 2.66 -17.89
C PRO A 433 -28.36 3.44 -19.10
N ASP A 434 -28.95 4.60 -19.41
CA ASP A 434 -28.50 5.49 -20.49
C ASP A 434 -27.36 6.44 -20.05
N GLY A 435 -26.92 6.34 -18.79
CA GLY A 435 -25.87 7.17 -18.20
C GLY A 435 -26.36 8.52 -17.66
N SER A 436 -27.65 8.84 -17.76
CA SER A 436 -28.21 10.05 -17.16
C SER A 436 -28.27 9.94 -15.62
N PRO A 437 -28.03 11.02 -14.87
CA PRO A 437 -28.12 10.99 -13.42
C PRO A 437 -29.57 10.76 -12.98
N TYR A 438 -29.78 9.77 -12.11
CA TYR A 438 -31.06 9.54 -11.42
C TYR A 438 -31.07 10.26 -10.06
N LEU A 439 -30.05 10.00 -9.24
CA LEU A 439 -29.83 10.65 -7.95
C LEU A 439 -28.37 11.04 -7.83
N THR A 440 -28.09 12.22 -7.30
CA THR A 440 -26.71 12.70 -7.13
C THR A 440 -26.49 13.24 -5.74
N GLY A 441 -25.28 13.11 -5.21
CA GLY A 441 -24.91 13.66 -3.90
C GLY A 441 -25.55 12.93 -2.72
N VAL A 442 -25.84 11.63 -2.89
CA VAL A 442 -26.31 10.79 -1.78
C VAL A 442 -25.18 10.68 -0.76
N VAL A 443 -25.43 11.17 0.46
CA VAL A 443 -24.46 11.11 1.55
C VAL A 443 -24.40 9.71 2.13
N LEU A 444 -23.19 9.21 2.35
CA LEU A 444 -22.94 7.98 3.10
C LEU A 444 -22.33 8.32 4.46
N TYR A 445 -22.65 7.51 5.47
CA TYR A 445 -22.26 7.69 6.86
C TYR A 445 -21.60 6.41 7.39
N ASN A 446 -20.63 6.55 8.28
CA ASN A 446 -19.98 5.46 9.01
C ASN A 446 -20.25 5.65 10.51
N ASP A 447 -21.52 5.61 10.88
CA ASP A 447 -22.03 6.01 12.18
C ASP A 447 -22.79 4.89 12.92
N GLY A 448 -22.76 3.66 12.40
CA GLY A 448 -23.54 2.54 12.93
C GLY A 448 -25.05 2.73 12.77
N ALA A 449 -25.45 3.72 11.98
CA ALA A 449 -26.80 3.96 11.53
C ALA A 449 -26.81 3.98 9.99
N HIS A 450 -27.95 4.31 9.38
CA HIS A 450 -28.03 4.47 7.92
C HIS A 450 -27.67 3.22 7.10
N GLY A 451 -27.80 2.02 7.68
CA GLY A 451 -27.53 0.75 6.99
C GLY A 451 -26.10 0.24 7.15
N ASP A 452 -25.23 1.05 7.74
CA ASP A 452 -24.07 0.57 8.46
C ASP A 452 -24.54 0.07 9.85
N GLY A 453 -24.09 -1.13 10.23
CA GLY A 453 -24.47 -1.78 11.48
C GLY A 453 -23.52 -1.48 12.64
N ALA A 454 -22.35 -0.89 12.38
CA ALA A 454 -21.33 -0.60 13.38
C ALA A 454 -20.52 0.66 13.04
N ALA A 455 -20.52 1.65 13.93
CA ALA A 455 -19.81 2.90 13.68
C ALA A 455 -18.28 2.71 13.60
N ASN A 456 -17.67 3.39 12.65
CA ASN A 456 -16.22 3.43 12.40
C ASN A 456 -15.61 2.06 12.06
N ASP A 457 -16.28 1.26 11.23
CA ASP A 457 -15.85 -0.11 10.86
C ASP A 457 -15.41 -0.23 9.38
N ALA A 458 -15.00 0.88 8.77
CA ALA A 458 -14.77 1.03 7.33
C ALA A 458 -16.01 1.04 6.43
N VAL A 459 -17.21 0.71 6.92
CA VAL A 459 -18.42 0.62 6.10
C VAL A 459 -19.18 1.94 6.13
N TRP A 460 -19.52 2.44 4.95
CA TRP A 460 -20.22 3.69 4.75
C TRP A 460 -21.58 3.40 4.11
N GLY A 461 -22.66 3.76 4.79
CA GLY A 461 -24.04 3.47 4.37
C GLY A 461 -24.91 4.71 4.17
N SER A 462 -25.87 4.63 3.25
CA SER A 462 -26.85 5.70 3.01
C SER A 462 -28.25 5.37 3.53
N PHE A 463 -29.08 6.41 3.72
CA PHE A 463 -30.53 6.23 3.85
C PHE A 463 -31.10 5.41 2.68
N GLN A 464 -32.25 4.76 2.90
CA GLN A 464 -32.95 4.05 1.84
C GLN A 464 -33.33 5.00 0.70
N GLN A 465 -32.97 4.60 -0.52
CA GLN A 465 -33.37 5.21 -1.78
C GLN A 465 -34.41 4.31 -2.44
N ILE A 466 -35.40 4.87 -3.13
CA ILE A 466 -36.43 4.07 -3.79
C ILE A 466 -36.11 4.01 -5.29
N ILE A 467 -36.07 2.81 -5.86
CA ILE A 467 -36.12 2.63 -7.31
C ILE A 467 -37.55 2.94 -7.76
N PRO A 468 -37.78 3.80 -8.78
CA PRO A 468 -39.14 4.15 -9.19
C PRO A 468 -39.97 2.90 -9.52
N LEU A 469 -41.23 2.89 -9.09
CA LEU A 469 -42.13 1.73 -9.28
C LEU A 469 -42.39 1.43 -10.76
N ASN A 470 -42.35 2.45 -11.61
CA ASN A 470 -42.56 2.37 -13.04
C ASN A 470 -41.26 2.11 -13.84
N THR A 471 -40.14 1.81 -13.18
CA THR A 471 -38.88 1.50 -13.87
C THR A 471 -39.02 0.21 -14.69
N PRO A 472 -38.79 0.26 -16.01
CA PRO A 472 -38.79 -0.93 -16.85
C PRO A 472 -37.64 -1.89 -16.49
N SER A 473 -37.85 -3.18 -16.76
CA SER A 473 -36.77 -4.17 -16.69
C SER A 473 -35.60 -3.74 -17.57
N SER A 474 -34.45 -3.51 -16.95
CA SER A 474 -33.25 -2.94 -17.58
C SER A 474 -31.99 -3.37 -16.84
N THR A 475 -30.91 -3.57 -17.59
CA THR A 475 -29.55 -3.79 -17.07
C THR A 475 -28.71 -2.54 -17.28
N GLY A 476 -27.65 -2.37 -16.49
CA GLY A 476 -26.71 -1.26 -16.66
C GLY A 476 -26.99 -0.03 -15.80
N TRP A 477 -27.84 -0.15 -14.78
CA TRP A 477 -27.87 0.85 -13.72
C TRP A 477 -26.50 0.90 -13.05
N LEU A 478 -26.03 2.12 -12.75
CA LEU A 478 -24.71 2.35 -12.18
C LEU A 478 -24.87 3.09 -10.86
N VAL A 479 -24.19 2.62 -9.83
CA VAL A 479 -23.91 3.41 -8.63
C VAL A 479 -22.44 3.78 -8.66
N ARG A 480 -22.12 5.04 -8.41
CA ARG A 480 -20.74 5.53 -8.30
C ARG A 480 -20.55 6.13 -6.93
N VAL A 481 -19.51 5.69 -6.23
CA VAL A 481 -19.14 6.21 -4.91
C VAL A 481 -17.82 6.95 -5.00
N TYR A 482 -17.74 8.09 -4.31
CA TYR A 482 -16.57 8.94 -4.20
C TYR A 482 -16.17 9.02 -2.73
N ALA A 483 -14.94 8.68 -2.39
CA ALA A 483 -14.41 8.83 -1.03
C ALA A 483 -13.32 9.90 -1.03
N ARG A 484 -13.63 11.10 -0.55
CA ARG A 484 -12.78 12.29 -0.71
C ARG A 484 -11.85 12.48 0.48
N ASP A 485 -10.59 12.83 0.20
CA ASP A 485 -9.67 13.37 1.21
C ASP A 485 -9.70 14.91 1.25
N ALA A 486 -8.90 15.52 2.12
CA ALA A 486 -8.85 16.97 2.29
C ALA A 486 -7.94 17.70 1.28
N SER A 487 -7.41 17.00 0.27
CA SER A 487 -6.59 17.62 -0.77
C SER A 487 -7.43 18.53 -1.69
N THR A 488 -6.77 19.51 -2.28
CA THR A 488 -7.32 20.25 -3.43
C THR A 488 -6.86 19.61 -4.73
N SER A 489 -7.59 19.84 -5.83
CA SER A 489 -7.22 19.26 -7.13
C SER A 489 -6.65 20.28 -8.10
N THR A 490 -5.60 19.87 -8.82
CA THR A 490 -5.05 20.64 -9.95
C THR A 490 -5.96 20.60 -11.18
N PHE A 491 -6.98 19.72 -11.20
CA PHE A 491 -8.00 19.61 -12.24
C PHE A 491 -9.26 20.44 -11.95
N GLY A 492 -9.18 21.38 -11.00
CA GLY A 492 -10.27 22.29 -10.62
C GLY A 492 -11.09 21.81 -9.42
N SER A 493 -11.84 22.74 -8.81
CA SER A 493 -12.49 22.54 -7.51
C SER A 493 -13.54 21.43 -7.47
N GLY A 494 -14.13 21.07 -8.61
CA GLY A 494 -15.06 19.95 -8.71
C GLY A 494 -14.42 18.60 -8.40
N ASN A 495 -13.08 18.50 -8.49
CA ASN A 495 -12.31 17.30 -8.23
C ASN A 495 -11.60 17.32 -6.87
N ASN A 496 -11.88 18.30 -6.00
CA ASN A 496 -11.27 18.38 -4.68
C ASN A 496 -11.50 17.09 -3.89
N GLY A 497 -10.44 16.58 -3.28
CA GLY A 497 -10.42 15.34 -2.52
C GLY A 497 -10.32 14.07 -3.35
N LEU A 498 -10.29 14.14 -4.68
CA LEU A 498 -10.13 12.96 -5.56
C LEU A 498 -8.66 12.78 -5.95
N VAL A 499 -8.19 11.53 -5.92
CA VAL A 499 -6.80 11.18 -6.23
C VAL A 499 -6.72 10.58 -7.63
N HIS A 500 -6.08 11.30 -8.56
CA HIS A 500 -6.05 10.93 -9.97
C HIS A 500 -5.07 9.79 -10.25
N ARG A 501 -5.42 8.94 -11.22
CA ARG A 501 -4.53 7.94 -11.78
C ARG A 501 -3.72 8.57 -12.91
N ASN A 502 -2.41 8.67 -12.69
CA ASN A 502 -1.49 9.34 -13.60
C ASN A 502 -1.70 9.02 -15.08
N GLY A 503 -1.76 10.07 -15.92
CA GLY A 503 -1.85 9.93 -17.37
C GLY A 503 -3.22 9.55 -17.92
N LEU A 504 -4.26 9.48 -17.09
CA LEU A 504 -5.63 9.16 -17.51
C LEU A 504 -6.51 10.40 -17.69
N GLY A 505 -7.74 10.21 -18.18
CA GLY A 505 -8.69 11.31 -18.39
C GLY A 505 -9.17 11.93 -17.07
N THR A 506 -9.81 13.10 -17.14
CA THR A 506 -10.39 13.79 -15.97
C THR A 506 -11.87 13.50 -15.64
N PRO A 507 -12.67 12.77 -16.44
CA PRO A 507 -14.01 12.36 -15.99
C PRO A 507 -13.95 11.60 -14.67
N GLN A 508 -14.87 11.90 -13.74
CA GLN A 508 -14.95 11.29 -12.41
C GLN A 508 -15.55 9.87 -12.49
N ILE A 509 -14.73 8.91 -12.92
CA ILE A 509 -15.09 7.48 -13.08
C ILE A 509 -14.00 6.59 -12.47
N MET A 510 -14.32 5.33 -12.12
CA MET A 510 -13.36 4.42 -11.45
C MET A 510 -12.03 4.25 -12.21
N ALA A 511 -12.09 4.35 -13.54
CA ALA A 511 -10.93 4.13 -14.39
C ALA A 511 -9.88 5.23 -14.23
N ASN A 512 -10.27 6.44 -13.81
CA ASN A 512 -9.41 7.63 -13.80
C ASN A 512 -8.97 8.04 -12.39
N TRP A 513 -9.59 7.53 -11.34
CA TRP A 513 -9.37 7.97 -9.96
C TRP A 513 -9.22 6.77 -9.04
N TRP A 514 -8.39 6.89 -7.99
CA TRP A 514 -8.15 5.81 -7.05
C TRP A 514 -9.30 5.63 -6.06
N ASN A 515 -9.89 6.73 -5.63
CA ASN A 515 -10.93 6.81 -4.62
C ASN A 515 -12.34 7.02 -5.21
N ILE A 516 -12.56 6.42 -6.39
CA ILE A 516 -13.87 6.24 -7.00
C ILE A 516 -14.04 4.77 -7.33
N ASP A 517 -15.20 4.21 -7.00
CA ASP A 517 -15.62 2.91 -7.50
C ASP A 517 -17.05 2.97 -8.04
N GLU A 518 -17.35 2.05 -8.96
CA GLU A 518 -18.67 1.93 -9.55
C GLU A 518 -19.15 0.50 -9.44
N GLY A 519 -20.39 0.36 -8.94
CA GLY A 519 -21.13 -0.90 -8.96
C GLY A 519 -22.20 -0.85 -10.03
N SER A 520 -22.46 -1.97 -10.68
CA SER A 520 -23.62 -2.11 -11.57
C SER A 520 -24.67 -3.03 -10.96
N PHE A 521 -25.92 -2.71 -11.25
CA PHE A 521 -27.06 -3.55 -10.91
C PHE A 521 -28.09 -3.54 -12.05
N ALA A 522 -29.07 -4.42 -11.95
CA ALA A 522 -30.19 -4.50 -12.87
C ALA A 522 -31.48 -4.24 -12.11
N VAL A 523 -32.43 -3.60 -12.77
CA VAL A 523 -33.82 -3.54 -12.31
C VAL A 523 -34.59 -4.55 -13.14
N GLN A 524 -35.28 -5.49 -12.52
CA GLN A 524 -36.06 -6.51 -13.22
C GLN A 524 -37.46 -6.61 -12.61
N GLY A 525 -38.48 -6.60 -13.48
CA GLY A 525 -39.85 -6.90 -13.08
C GLY A 525 -40.05 -8.38 -12.73
N ALA A 526 -41.32 -8.77 -12.55
CA ALA A 526 -41.67 -10.17 -12.39
C ALA A 526 -41.36 -10.94 -13.68
N SER A 527 -40.91 -12.18 -13.55
CA SER A 527 -40.62 -13.07 -14.68
C SER A 527 -41.44 -14.33 -14.53
N ILE A 528 -42.59 -14.38 -15.21
CA ILE A 528 -43.54 -15.48 -15.09
C ILE A 528 -43.16 -16.63 -16.04
N GLY A 529 -42.94 -17.82 -15.48
CA GLY A 529 -42.75 -19.07 -16.20
C GLY A 529 -43.95 -20.00 -15.99
N VAL A 530 -44.29 -20.78 -17.02
CA VAL A 530 -45.33 -21.81 -16.93
C VAL A 530 -44.76 -23.12 -17.43
N SER A 531 -44.92 -24.18 -16.63
CA SER A 531 -44.61 -25.56 -17.02
C SER A 531 -45.89 -26.38 -16.99
N LYS A 532 -46.19 -27.07 -18.09
CA LYS A 532 -47.34 -27.96 -18.18
C LYS A 532 -46.86 -29.40 -18.39
N THR A 533 -47.29 -30.30 -17.52
CA THR A 533 -46.99 -31.73 -17.60
C THR A 533 -48.29 -32.53 -17.61
N MET A 534 -48.21 -33.79 -18.06
CA MET A 534 -49.34 -34.72 -18.02
C MET A 534 -48.91 -36.08 -17.48
N THR A 535 -49.83 -36.74 -16.79
CA THR A 535 -49.70 -38.15 -16.38
C THR A 535 -51.01 -38.88 -16.66
N LEU A 536 -50.92 -40.16 -17.02
CA LEU A 536 -52.12 -40.99 -17.15
C LEU A 536 -52.57 -41.45 -15.76
N VAL A 537 -53.84 -41.24 -15.44
CA VAL A 537 -54.49 -41.66 -14.18
C VAL A 537 -55.14 -43.02 -14.32
N SER A 538 -55.73 -43.30 -15.48
CA SER A 538 -56.28 -44.60 -15.84
C SER A 538 -56.51 -44.67 -17.35
N ASP A 539 -56.52 -45.87 -17.94
CA ASP A 539 -56.98 -46.08 -19.32
C ASP A 539 -58.22 -47.00 -19.41
N GLY A 540 -58.80 -47.35 -18.27
CA GLY A 540 -59.96 -48.22 -18.16
C GLY A 540 -59.71 -49.69 -18.52
N VAL A 541 -58.48 -50.07 -18.90
CA VAL A 541 -58.15 -51.41 -19.43
C VAL A 541 -56.99 -52.05 -18.68
N ASN A 542 -55.90 -51.33 -18.47
CA ASN A 542 -54.70 -51.83 -17.83
C ASN A 542 -54.73 -51.53 -16.31
N GLY A 543 -54.13 -52.39 -15.49
CA GLY A 543 -53.96 -52.13 -14.05
C GLY A 543 -52.73 -51.26 -13.71
N SER A 544 -51.79 -51.14 -14.65
CA SER A 544 -50.60 -50.27 -14.58
C SER A 544 -50.06 -50.04 -16.00
N GLY A 545 -49.19 -49.04 -16.20
CA GLY A 545 -48.66 -48.72 -17.54
C GLY A 545 -49.76 -48.27 -18.51
N PHE A 546 -50.62 -47.37 -18.02
CA PHE A 546 -51.77 -46.85 -18.76
C PHE A 546 -51.36 -46.28 -20.12
N LYS A 547 -52.26 -46.40 -21.11
CA LYS A 547 -52.08 -45.88 -22.46
C LYS A 547 -53.02 -44.70 -22.70
N ALA A 548 -52.58 -43.73 -23.50
CA ALA A 548 -53.44 -42.62 -23.95
C ALA A 548 -54.37 -43.08 -25.09
N ILE A 549 -55.40 -43.87 -24.74
CA ILE A 549 -56.44 -44.37 -25.64
C ILE A 549 -57.77 -43.63 -25.38
N PRO A 550 -58.74 -43.65 -26.31
CA PRO A 550 -60.08 -43.10 -26.05
C PRO A 550 -60.69 -43.67 -24.76
N GLY A 551 -61.25 -42.79 -23.93
CA GLY A 551 -61.73 -43.08 -22.59
C GLY A 551 -60.68 -43.01 -21.47
N ALA A 552 -59.38 -42.86 -21.80
CA ALA A 552 -58.34 -42.73 -20.78
C ALA A 552 -58.41 -41.39 -20.06
N ARG A 553 -58.19 -41.40 -18.75
CA ARG A 553 -58.15 -40.21 -17.88
C ARG A 553 -56.71 -39.75 -17.72
N VAL A 554 -56.43 -38.52 -18.12
CA VAL A 554 -55.14 -37.84 -17.95
C VAL A 554 -55.27 -36.76 -16.89
N ARG A 555 -54.24 -36.61 -16.06
CA ARG A 555 -54.06 -35.49 -15.15
C ARG A 555 -53.06 -34.53 -15.76
N TYR A 556 -53.48 -33.30 -15.97
CA TYR A 556 -52.58 -32.20 -16.25
C TYR A 556 -52.11 -31.57 -14.95
N CYS A 557 -50.86 -31.10 -14.95
CA CYS A 557 -50.39 -30.16 -13.96
C CYS A 557 -49.77 -28.96 -14.66
N LEU A 558 -50.26 -27.77 -14.31
CA LEU A 558 -49.68 -26.50 -14.68
C LEU A 558 -48.99 -25.94 -13.44
N THR A 559 -47.69 -25.71 -13.50
CA THR A 559 -46.93 -25.00 -12.47
C THR A 559 -46.55 -23.64 -13.03
N ILE A 560 -46.98 -22.58 -12.34
CA ILE A 560 -46.67 -21.19 -12.65
C ILE A 560 -45.67 -20.68 -11.63
N THR A 561 -44.57 -20.08 -12.08
CA THR A 561 -43.47 -19.60 -11.25
C THR A 561 -43.19 -18.13 -11.52
N ASN A 562 -42.75 -17.38 -10.51
CA ASN A 562 -42.15 -16.06 -10.69
C ASN A 562 -40.66 -16.13 -10.38
N ALA A 563 -39.83 -16.18 -11.43
CA ALA A 563 -38.37 -16.21 -11.31
C ALA A 563 -37.75 -14.80 -11.18
N GLY A 564 -38.54 -13.73 -11.32
CA GLY A 564 -38.07 -12.35 -11.23
C GLY A 564 -38.02 -11.84 -9.79
N PRO A 565 -37.26 -10.77 -9.52
CA PRO A 565 -37.13 -10.20 -8.17
C PRO A 565 -38.35 -9.37 -7.75
N ALA A 566 -39.20 -8.94 -8.70
CA ALA A 566 -40.41 -8.20 -8.37
C ALA A 566 -41.62 -9.14 -8.17
N THR A 567 -42.48 -8.79 -7.22
CA THR A 567 -43.80 -9.42 -7.06
C THR A 567 -44.64 -9.14 -8.29
N ALA A 568 -45.18 -10.19 -8.91
CA ALA A 568 -46.19 -10.02 -9.95
C ALA A 568 -47.50 -9.57 -9.31
N GLY A 569 -48.21 -8.66 -9.99
CA GLY A 569 -49.62 -8.40 -9.71
C GLY A 569 -50.48 -9.60 -10.12
N THR A 570 -51.69 -9.33 -10.62
CA THR A 570 -52.60 -10.41 -11.04
C THR A 570 -51.97 -11.27 -12.13
N VAL A 571 -51.74 -12.54 -11.81
CA VAL A 571 -51.27 -13.56 -12.76
C VAL A 571 -52.49 -14.27 -13.30
N LEU A 572 -52.69 -14.18 -14.62
CA LEU A 572 -53.75 -14.88 -15.34
C LEU A 572 -53.11 -15.87 -16.32
N ALA A 573 -53.48 -17.14 -16.21
CA ALA A 573 -53.07 -18.20 -17.13
C ALA A 573 -54.31 -18.83 -17.76
N THR A 574 -54.24 -19.14 -19.06
CA THR A 574 -55.32 -19.79 -19.80
C THR A 574 -54.79 -21.02 -20.51
N ASP A 575 -55.58 -22.09 -20.48
CA ASP A 575 -55.21 -23.38 -21.05
C ASP A 575 -56.35 -23.96 -21.88
N PRO A 576 -56.34 -23.75 -23.20
CA PRO A 576 -57.37 -24.28 -24.09
C PRO A 576 -57.17 -25.79 -24.30
N LEU A 577 -58.19 -26.57 -23.94
CA LEU A 577 -58.20 -28.01 -24.18
C LEU A 577 -58.49 -28.29 -25.67
N PRO A 578 -57.68 -29.13 -26.34
CA PRO A 578 -57.95 -29.55 -27.71
C PRO A 578 -59.24 -30.39 -27.79
N PRO A 579 -59.92 -30.45 -28.95
CA PRO A 579 -61.15 -31.24 -29.13
C PRO A 579 -61.01 -32.75 -28.90
N THR A 580 -59.78 -33.27 -28.83
CA THR A 580 -59.48 -34.66 -28.50
C THR A 580 -59.53 -34.95 -27.00
N LEU A 581 -59.83 -33.94 -26.17
CA LEU A 581 -59.94 -34.04 -24.73
C LEU A 581 -61.26 -33.44 -24.24
N THR A 582 -61.84 -34.05 -23.22
CA THR A 582 -63.00 -33.52 -22.49
C THR A 582 -62.63 -33.33 -21.02
N TYR A 583 -62.84 -32.14 -20.47
CA TYR A 583 -62.61 -31.86 -19.05
C TYR A 583 -63.44 -32.78 -18.14
N VAL A 584 -62.89 -33.19 -17.00
CA VAL A 584 -63.62 -33.93 -15.96
C VAL A 584 -64.09 -32.94 -14.89
N PRO A 585 -65.40 -32.66 -14.75
CA PRO A 585 -65.90 -31.72 -13.75
C PRO A 585 -65.52 -32.10 -12.31
N GLY A 586 -65.27 -31.09 -11.48
CA GLY A 586 -64.86 -31.18 -10.08
C GLY A 586 -63.46 -31.75 -9.87
N SER A 587 -62.59 -31.71 -10.89
CA SER A 587 -61.24 -32.29 -10.81
C SER A 587 -60.12 -31.28 -10.62
N MET A 588 -60.44 -29.98 -10.64
CA MET A 588 -59.44 -28.94 -10.39
C MET A 588 -59.01 -28.94 -8.93
N LEU A 589 -57.68 -28.98 -8.73
CA LEU A 589 -57.05 -28.78 -7.44
C LEU A 589 -55.93 -27.75 -7.58
N SER A 590 -55.76 -26.88 -6.60
CA SER A 590 -54.66 -25.94 -6.53
C SER A 590 -53.75 -26.18 -5.32
N GLY A 591 -52.53 -25.62 -5.39
CA GLY A 591 -51.54 -25.66 -4.32
C GLY A 591 -50.21 -25.02 -4.74
N THR A 592 -49.18 -25.11 -3.89
CA THR A 592 -47.87 -24.48 -4.18
C THR A 592 -47.07 -25.21 -5.27
N THR A 593 -47.30 -26.51 -5.44
CA THR A 593 -46.71 -27.40 -6.45
C THR A 593 -47.72 -28.46 -6.87
N CYS A 594 -47.49 -29.15 -8.00
CA CYS A 594 -48.35 -30.25 -8.45
C CYS A 594 -48.60 -31.33 -7.37
N ALA A 595 -47.57 -31.65 -6.58
CA ALA A 595 -47.65 -32.69 -5.56
C ALA A 595 -48.39 -32.23 -4.30
N ALA A 596 -48.42 -30.93 -4.05
CA ALA A 596 -49.10 -30.30 -2.92
C ALA A 596 -50.50 -29.78 -3.29
N ALA A 597 -50.93 -29.94 -4.55
CA ALA A 597 -52.24 -29.51 -4.99
C ALA A 597 -53.32 -30.34 -4.29
N SER A 598 -54.09 -29.69 -3.43
CA SER A 598 -55.06 -30.35 -2.53
C SER A 598 -56.25 -29.46 -2.16
N THR A 599 -56.14 -28.14 -2.37
CA THR A 599 -57.28 -27.24 -2.33
C THR A 599 -58.19 -27.58 -3.50
N VAL A 600 -59.47 -27.83 -3.23
CA VAL A 600 -60.47 -28.09 -4.26
C VAL A 600 -60.94 -26.76 -4.82
N GLU A 601 -60.95 -26.65 -6.14
CA GLU A 601 -61.51 -25.51 -6.87
C GLU A 601 -62.93 -25.85 -7.33
N ASP A 602 -63.82 -24.87 -7.36
CA ASP A 602 -65.24 -25.07 -7.66
C ASP A 602 -65.61 -25.02 -9.15
N ASP A 603 -64.59 -24.96 -10.02
CA ASP A 603 -64.66 -24.87 -11.48
C ASP A 603 -65.34 -23.62 -12.06
N ASN A 604 -65.74 -22.63 -11.25
CA ASN A 604 -66.48 -21.46 -11.70
C ASN A 604 -65.73 -20.13 -11.46
N ALA A 605 -66.31 -19.03 -11.93
CA ALA A 605 -65.67 -17.70 -11.89
C ALA A 605 -66.53 -16.66 -11.15
N THR A 606 -67.44 -17.10 -10.27
CA THR A 606 -68.59 -16.31 -9.81
C THR A 606 -68.53 -15.82 -8.35
N ASP A 607 -67.54 -16.24 -7.56
CA ASP A 607 -67.32 -15.80 -6.19
C ASP A 607 -65.82 -15.62 -5.85
N ALA A 608 -65.53 -15.34 -4.57
CA ALA A 608 -64.16 -15.19 -4.08
C ALA A 608 -63.49 -16.57 -4.01
N ASP A 609 -62.19 -16.59 -4.25
CA ASP A 609 -61.32 -17.75 -4.20
C ASP A 609 -61.45 -18.55 -2.89
N GLU A 610 -61.21 -19.86 -2.99
CA GLU A 610 -61.35 -20.82 -1.91
C GLU A 610 -60.34 -20.58 -0.77
N SER A 611 -60.07 -21.56 0.09
CA SER A 611 -59.16 -21.41 1.25
C SER A 611 -57.71 -21.00 0.92
N ASP A 612 -57.38 -20.82 -0.36
CA ASP A 612 -56.12 -20.28 -0.85
C ASP A 612 -56.35 -19.22 -1.97
N PRO A 613 -55.35 -18.37 -2.27
CA PRO A 613 -55.54 -17.20 -3.14
C PRO A 613 -55.53 -17.53 -4.65
N THR A 614 -55.66 -18.80 -5.03
CA THR A 614 -55.69 -19.26 -6.42
C THR A 614 -57.14 -19.54 -6.78
N GLY A 615 -57.61 -19.02 -7.91
CA GLY A 615 -58.89 -19.40 -8.48
C GLY A 615 -58.69 -20.12 -9.82
N ALA A 616 -59.38 -21.23 -10.03
CA ALA A 616 -59.38 -21.97 -11.28
C ALA A 616 -60.81 -22.27 -11.77
N SER A 617 -61.07 -21.99 -13.04
CA SER A 617 -62.40 -22.12 -13.65
C SER A 617 -62.33 -22.73 -15.04
N ILE A 618 -63.45 -23.25 -15.52
CA ILE A 618 -63.60 -23.65 -16.93
C ILE A 618 -64.75 -22.90 -17.61
N SER A 619 -64.49 -22.41 -18.83
CA SER A 619 -65.54 -21.89 -19.71
C SER A 619 -65.40 -22.52 -21.10
N GLY A 620 -66.44 -23.25 -21.52
CA GLY A 620 -66.38 -24.08 -22.73
C GLY A 620 -65.29 -25.15 -22.62
N THR A 621 -64.20 -24.99 -23.36
CA THR A 621 -63.02 -25.89 -23.32
C THR A 621 -61.75 -25.20 -22.79
N THR A 622 -61.85 -23.99 -22.22
CA THR A 622 -60.67 -23.25 -21.73
C THR A 622 -60.64 -23.22 -20.21
N ILE A 623 -59.55 -23.74 -19.64
CA ILE A 623 -59.24 -23.57 -18.21
C ILE A 623 -58.67 -22.17 -18.01
N THR A 624 -59.15 -21.43 -17.03
CA THR A 624 -58.64 -20.12 -16.63
C THR A 624 -58.19 -20.18 -15.19
N ILE A 625 -56.95 -19.77 -14.94
CA ILE A 625 -56.34 -19.77 -13.61
C ILE A 625 -55.93 -18.34 -13.29
N ALA A 626 -56.36 -17.83 -12.14
CA ALA A 626 -56.05 -16.49 -11.67
C ALA A 626 -55.42 -16.55 -10.27
N ARG A 627 -54.44 -15.67 -10.05
CA ARG A 627 -53.89 -15.43 -8.71
C ARG A 627 -53.62 -13.94 -8.54
N PRO A 628 -54.15 -13.25 -7.49
CA PRO A 628 -54.06 -11.80 -7.37
C PRO A 628 -52.63 -11.25 -7.28
N THR A 629 -51.72 -11.99 -6.66
CA THR A 629 -50.29 -11.65 -6.58
C THR A 629 -49.42 -12.90 -6.55
N LEU A 630 -48.22 -12.81 -7.13
CA LEU A 630 -47.21 -13.86 -7.01
C LEU A 630 -45.86 -13.27 -6.60
N SER A 631 -45.46 -13.47 -5.34
CA SER A 631 -44.19 -13.00 -4.77
C SER A 631 -42.99 -13.49 -5.59
N ALA A 632 -41.88 -12.75 -5.48
CA ALA A 632 -40.60 -13.18 -6.07
C ALA A 632 -40.20 -14.58 -5.59
N SER A 633 -39.70 -15.40 -6.52
CA SER A 633 -39.32 -16.81 -6.29
C SER A 633 -40.44 -17.74 -5.81
N ALA A 634 -41.71 -17.31 -5.85
CA ALA A 634 -42.85 -18.14 -5.51
C ALA A 634 -43.40 -18.92 -6.72
N SER A 635 -44.15 -19.97 -6.43
CA SER A 635 -44.91 -20.74 -7.41
C SER A 635 -46.32 -21.05 -6.91
N PHE A 636 -47.18 -21.42 -7.85
CA PHE A 636 -48.40 -22.18 -7.59
C PHE A 636 -48.63 -23.17 -8.72
N ALA A 637 -49.47 -24.15 -8.48
CA ALA A 637 -49.86 -25.12 -9.47
C ALA A 637 -51.36 -25.37 -9.42
N VAL A 638 -51.92 -25.66 -10.58
CA VAL A 638 -53.27 -26.19 -10.73
C VAL A 638 -53.16 -27.53 -11.44
N THR A 639 -53.82 -28.54 -10.89
CA THR A 639 -54.01 -29.82 -11.53
C THR A 639 -55.46 -29.98 -11.93
N TYR A 640 -55.72 -30.63 -13.05
CA TYR A 640 -57.06 -30.93 -13.50
C TYR A 640 -57.03 -32.19 -14.35
N ASP A 641 -58.17 -32.89 -14.42
CA ASP A 641 -58.27 -34.13 -15.16
C ASP A 641 -59.09 -33.96 -16.45
N ALA A 642 -58.71 -34.69 -17.50
CA ALA A 642 -59.43 -34.74 -18.77
C ALA A 642 -59.50 -36.19 -19.28
N THR A 643 -60.54 -36.48 -20.06
CA THR A 643 -60.75 -37.76 -20.74
C THR A 643 -60.34 -37.62 -22.20
N VAL A 644 -59.62 -38.61 -22.74
CA VAL A 644 -59.30 -38.70 -24.17
C VAL A 644 -60.56 -39.11 -24.95
N ASN A 645 -60.93 -38.36 -25.98
CA ASN A 645 -62.15 -38.58 -26.78
C ASN A 645 -62.02 -39.71 -27.80
#